data_AF-A0A9Q3FYV8-F1
#
_entry.id   AF-A0A9Q3FYV8-F1
#
_cell.length_a   1.000
_cell.length_b   1.000
_cell.length_c   1.000
_cell.angle_alpha   90.00
_cell.angle_beta   90.00
_cell.angle_gamma   90.00
#
_symmetry.space_group_name_H-M   'P 1'
#
loop_
_entity.id
_entity.type
_entity.pdbx_description
1 polymer ?
#
loop_
_entity_poly.entity_id
_entity_poly.type
_entity_poly.pdbx_seq_one_letter_code
_entity_poly.pdbx_strand_id
1 'polypeptide(L)'
;MKGSQAQPHPRIRLTGRFSDTFIRFSPTNLNNKFSFLQLNCHNRKDTTLSVLNNEQHHIALLLQEPWVYHHDLQPPTHQAWRRFSPIINPQTQADRPRSCIYIRNFIPSKNISSTNTKSQNITQVAISVLIEGKNKNLTLLALYNPPSTFIGIQELEQRLAEINDRHTPIIIVMDSNLHHRLWNPKGYPHQHPQSRKLISLCGRSGFKMISPKGQPTFMGAYGSATTIDLTRANSIMSKLISQCNIQLENHSSDHQPIITELNLEEKTINFTEKHISMRISMLNKEKYIQGVGEGIKQQLPHLRQPTVEEIETNARKLSDLLQQEYLSQGKSITTRANKQKAWWDKKILNPIMKERNRARRWMLLTRSEESKQCYKQWQELFREKVEGLKRTHWRRYLATTEMNHAFKVFKLTKPKASGEVLPLKDHTGTLTNDKDKQADLFFQMFAQAAGRIDLSDITPITLQPPLTFNRITIGEIKRNISSVPLKKAPGPDKIPNELIKILKDIIADPLENLFNSCLQTGHFPQAWKLATTVIIQKANKTDYSDPAAYRPIALLNTISKLFERIINTQLTQWAYQEKTIAQGHFGGYPGRNIKEAMILLDSWIKHKWKEKKVVAGLFLDVKSAYPAVHRERLIKILQSKEAPHYLTAIIRSFLTNRSTEIKMDNFTSHIKSLERGLPQGSPLSVTLYLLYNSDLFLPEKIKTSVDRITIGYIDDVTHLIAAKTEEEALRKLTDTSTHSLRWGEKTGSEFDKRKTTFMIFKPRGGSKLHFHFGDENRKPAMSTKWLGLTLDTGLTYQQHINQLTHKATTTLHQIQRISNKYHGLNSADTRLLIKTVLFPRMLFGGVLWLNERSKPKVNKTLQLVFNKAARPTS
;
A
#
# COMPACT_ATOMS: atom_id res chain seq x y z
N MET A 1 -51.17 28.79 -12.62
CA MET A 1 -52.39 29.16 -11.87
C MET A 1 -52.53 28.28 -10.64
N LYS A 2 -52.99 28.89 -9.54
CA LYS A 2 -53.24 28.38 -8.17
C LYS A 2 -51.99 27.97 -7.37
N GLY A 3 -51.54 28.93 -6.56
CA GLY A 3 -50.53 28.73 -5.53
C GLY A 3 -51.14 28.22 -4.23
N SER A 4 -50.36 27.41 -3.50
CA SER A 4 -50.57 27.10 -2.09
C SER A 4 -49.43 27.73 -1.30
N GLN A 5 -49.78 28.71 -0.46
CA GLN A 5 -48.88 29.40 0.46
C GLN A 5 -48.36 28.42 1.51
N ALA A 6 -47.05 28.25 1.59
CA ALA A 6 -46.40 27.62 2.73
C ALA A 6 -46.23 28.67 3.84
N GLN A 7 -46.85 28.43 5.00
CA GLN A 7 -46.69 29.24 6.20
C GLN A 7 -45.21 29.26 6.67
N PRO A 8 -44.68 30.40 7.14
CA PRO A 8 -43.34 30.46 7.70
C PRO A 8 -43.34 29.94 9.15
N HIS A 9 -42.43 29.01 9.46
CA HIS A 9 -42.12 28.59 10.83
C HIS A 9 -41.73 29.79 11.72
N PRO A 10 -42.14 29.80 13.01
CA PRO A 10 -41.96 30.96 13.88
C PRO A 10 -40.47 31.21 14.16
N ARG A 11 -40.00 32.41 13.80
CA ARG A 11 -38.72 32.96 14.24
C ARG A 11 -38.80 33.22 15.74
N ILE A 12 -38.27 32.30 16.54
CA ILE A 12 -38.00 32.56 17.96
C ILE A 12 -36.83 33.56 18.03
N ARG A 13 -37.16 34.85 18.16
CA ARG A 13 -36.22 35.91 18.57
C ARG A 13 -36.03 35.80 20.08
N LEU A 14 -34.96 35.12 20.52
CA LEU A 14 -34.44 35.27 21.88
C LEU A 14 -33.36 36.36 21.86
N THR A 15 -33.81 37.62 21.85
CA THR A 15 -32.97 38.79 22.15
C THR A 15 -33.36 39.30 23.53
N GLY A 16 -32.46 39.20 24.51
CA GLY A 16 -32.68 39.85 25.79
C GLY A 16 -31.73 39.39 26.88
N ARG A 17 -30.81 40.31 27.25
CA ARG A 17 -30.02 40.40 28.48
C ARG A 17 -28.98 39.31 28.67
N PHE A 18 -27.70 39.69 28.71
CA PHE A 18 -26.71 39.34 29.74
C PHE A 18 -25.40 40.06 29.40
N SER A 19 -24.86 40.75 30.39
CA SER A 19 -23.73 41.68 30.34
C SER A 19 -22.41 41.05 29.87
N ASP A 20 -21.65 41.84 29.13
CA ASP A 20 -20.27 41.56 28.73
C ASP A 20 -19.32 41.61 29.93
N THR A 21 -18.91 40.45 30.44
CA THR A 21 -17.72 40.32 31.28
C THR A 21 -17.30 38.86 31.35
N PHE A 22 -16.66 38.32 30.30
CA PHE A 22 -15.74 37.18 30.46
C PHE A 22 -14.64 37.23 29.38
N ILE A 23 -13.41 37.26 29.88
CA ILE A 23 -12.14 37.42 29.16
C ILE A 23 -12.03 36.39 28.02
N ARG A 24 -11.77 36.91 26.81
CA ARG A 24 -11.43 36.13 25.62
C ARG A 24 -10.07 35.47 25.84
N PHE A 25 -10.02 34.14 25.94
CA PHE A 25 -8.78 33.43 25.65
C PHE A 25 -8.58 33.41 24.13
N SER A 26 -7.63 34.22 23.68
CA SER A 26 -7.18 34.29 22.29
C SER A 26 -6.25 33.09 21.99
N PRO A 27 -6.43 32.37 20.87
CA PRO A 27 -5.52 31.29 20.49
C PRO A 27 -4.34 31.88 19.71
N THR A 28 -3.37 32.44 20.41
CA THR A 28 -2.10 32.91 19.83
C THR A 28 -0.94 32.35 20.63
N ASN A 29 -0.43 31.19 20.18
CA ASN A 29 0.98 30.77 20.17
C ASN A 29 1.06 29.26 19.89
N LEU A 30 1.21 28.89 18.62
CA LEU A 30 1.57 27.54 18.19
C LEU A 30 3.10 27.36 18.37
N ASN A 31 3.56 27.36 19.63
CA ASN A 31 4.80 26.65 19.96
C ASN A 31 4.45 25.16 20.01
N ASN A 32 5.26 24.31 19.36
CA ASN A 32 5.06 22.86 19.28
C ASN A 32 5.20 22.20 20.67
N LYS A 33 4.18 22.33 21.53
CA LYS A 33 4.14 21.65 22.83
C LYS A 33 3.83 20.16 22.62
N PHE A 34 4.66 19.31 23.20
CA PHE A 34 4.49 17.86 23.14
C PHE A 34 3.25 17.48 23.94
N SER A 35 2.14 17.21 23.27
CA SER A 35 0.83 17.04 23.91
C SER A 35 0.05 15.86 23.36
N PHE A 36 -0.77 15.27 24.22
CA PHE A 36 -1.64 14.15 23.89
C PHE A 36 -3.08 14.45 24.29
N LEU A 37 -4.04 13.96 23.50
CA LEU A 37 -5.46 14.03 23.81
C LEU A 37 -6.03 12.63 24.05
N GLN A 38 -6.71 12.45 25.18
CA GLN A 38 -7.51 11.28 25.51
C GLN A 38 -8.99 11.57 25.27
N LEU A 39 -9.73 10.66 24.62
CA LEU A 39 -11.19 10.75 24.50
C LEU A 39 -11.84 9.40 24.23
N ASN A 40 -12.88 9.06 25.00
CA ASN A 40 -13.82 8.02 24.63
C ASN A 40 -14.80 8.54 23.55
N CYS A 41 -14.85 7.84 22.41
CA CYS A 41 -15.65 8.19 21.24
C CYS A 41 -17.03 7.52 21.18
N HIS A 42 -17.36 6.65 22.14
CA HIS A 42 -18.63 5.92 22.27
C HIS A 42 -19.02 5.13 21.01
N ASN A 43 -18.03 4.62 20.26
CA ASN A 43 -18.19 3.94 18.98
C ASN A 43 -18.93 4.81 17.93
N ARG A 44 -18.91 6.14 18.09
CA ARG A 44 -19.64 7.07 17.22
C ARG A 44 -18.76 7.62 16.11
N LYS A 45 -19.20 7.40 14.87
CA LYS A 45 -18.51 7.83 13.66
C LYS A 45 -18.19 9.32 13.63
N ASP A 46 -19.15 10.17 13.99
CA ASP A 46 -18.95 11.62 13.96
C ASP A 46 -17.95 12.09 15.01
N THR A 47 -17.98 11.50 16.20
CA THR A 47 -17.03 11.81 17.28
C THR A 47 -15.61 11.43 16.87
N THR A 48 -15.39 10.16 16.48
CA THR A 48 -14.06 9.68 16.04
C THR A 48 -13.50 10.51 14.88
N LEU A 49 -14.33 10.80 13.88
CA LEU A 49 -13.88 11.61 12.74
C LEU A 49 -13.65 13.08 13.11
N SER A 50 -14.42 13.65 14.04
CA SER A 50 -14.27 15.04 14.48
C SER A 50 -12.92 15.25 15.17
N VAL A 51 -12.56 14.39 16.12
CA VAL A 51 -11.26 14.44 16.81
C VAL A 51 -10.12 14.34 15.80
N LEU A 52 -10.15 13.34 14.92
CA LEU A 52 -9.10 13.13 13.92
C LEU A 52 -8.90 14.34 12.98
N ASN A 53 -9.97 15.08 12.66
CA ASN A 53 -9.88 16.22 11.74
C ASN A 53 -9.43 17.52 12.45
N ASN A 54 -9.82 17.73 13.71
CA ASN A 54 -9.67 19.01 14.40
C ASN A 54 -8.46 19.05 15.34
N GLU A 55 -8.09 17.93 15.96
CA GLU A 55 -7.10 17.87 17.04
C GLU A 55 -5.65 17.70 16.56
N GLN A 56 -5.33 18.39 15.47
CA GLN A 56 -4.08 18.27 14.73
C GLN A 56 -2.88 18.97 15.42
N HIS A 57 -3.09 19.72 16.49
CA HIS A 57 -1.97 20.34 17.20
C HIS A 57 -1.29 19.37 18.19
N HIS A 58 -1.90 18.22 18.48
CA HIS A 58 -1.33 17.18 19.33
C HIS A 58 -0.41 16.22 18.58
N ILE A 59 0.45 15.55 19.33
CA ILE A 59 1.37 14.52 18.85
C ILE A 59 0.72 13.15 18.81
N ALA A 60 -0.13 12.85 19.80
CA ALA A 60 -0.91 11.63 19.84
C ALA A 60 -2.37 11.87 20.24
N LEU A 61 -3.27 11.04 19.70
CA LEU A 61 -4.64 10.89 20.16
C LEU A 61 -4.82 9.47 20.69
N LEU A 62 -5.29 9.33 21.92
CA LEU A 62 -5.48 8.06 22.59
C LEU A 62 -6.99 7.88 22.80
N LEU A 63 -7.60 7.08 21.93
CA LEU A 63 -9.05 6.99 21.82
C LEU A 63 -9.56 5.68 22.40
N GLN A 64 -10.57 5.76 23.25
CA GLN A 64 -11.38 4.63 23.69
C GLN A 64 -12.66 4.56 22.87
N GLU A 65 -13.19 3.36 22.65
CA GLU A 65 -14.36 3.11 21.80
C GLU A 65 -14.34 3.87 20.46
N PRO A 66 -13.26 3.81 19.67
CA PRO A 66 -13.29 4.44 18.35
C PRO A 66 -14.35 3.74 17.48
N TRP A 67 -15.03 4.51 16.63
CA TRP A 67 -15.85 3.93 15.58
C TRP A 67 -15.00 3.10 14.63
N VAL A 68 -15.51 1.94 14.22
CA VAL A 68 -14.84 1.05 13.25
C VAL A 68 -15.60 0.96 11.93
N TYR A 69 -14.87 0.77 10.85
CA TYR A 69 -15.49 0.50 9.55
C TYR A 69 -16.12 -0.88 9.52
N HIS A 70 -17.34 -1.00 8.96
CA HIS A 70 -18.05 -2.29 8.86
C HIS A 70 -17.37 -3.37 8.00
N HIS A 71 -16.38 -3.02 7.18
CA HIS A 71 -15.78 -3.94 6.22
C HIS A 71 -14.51 -4.62 6.73
N ASP A 72 -13.68 -3.90 7.50
CA ASP A 72 -12.43 -4.41 8.08
C ASP A 72 -12.46 -4.39 9.62
N LEU A 73 -13.53 -3.90 10.23
CA LEU A 73 -13.74 -3.76 11.67
C LEU A 73 -12.62 -2.98 12.37
N GLN A 74 -11.94 -2.11 11.63
CA GLN A 74 -10.84 -1.29 12.13
C GLN A 74 -11.22 0.19 12.30
N PRO A 75 -10.58 0.94 13.21
CA PRO A 75 -10.75 2.38 13.35
C PRO A 75 -10.33 3.13 12.08
N PRO A 76 -10.84 4.35 11.80
CA PRO A 76 -10.60 4.99 10.52
C PRO A 76 -9.15 5.43 10.29
N THR A 77 -8.62 5.20 9.07
CA THR A 77 -7.34 5.79 8.66
C THR A 77 -7.49 7.30 8.41
N HIS A 78 -6.44 8.07 8.67
CA HIS A 78 -6.42 9.53 8.47
C HIS A 78 -5.12 9.99 7.80
N GLN A 79 -5.17 11.08 7.02
CA GLN A 79 -3.99 11.57 6.28
C GLN A 79 -2.90 12.16 7.17
N ALA A 80 -3.29 12.62 8.36
CA ALA A 80 -2.40 13.30 9.30
C ALA A 80 -1.96 12.41 10.48
N TRP A 81 -2.53 11.21 10.59
CA TRP A 81 -2.31 10.30 11.70
C TRP A 81 -1.99 8.87 11.25
N ARG A 82 -1.04 8.25 11.94
CA ARG A 82 -0.70 6.84 11.87
C ARG A 82 -1.48 6.11 12.94
N ARG A 83 -2.23 5.09 12.54
CA ARG A 83 -3.17 4.37 13.41
C ARG A 83 -2.51 3.13 13.99
N PHE A 84 -2.49 3.02 15.31
CA PHE A 84 -2.10 1.82 16.05
C PHE A 84 -3.33 1.23 16.72
N SER A 85 -3.60 -0.03 16.39
CA SER A 85 -4.73 -0.80 16.89
C SER A 85 -4.18 -2.10 17.50
N PRO A 86 -4.73 -2.57 18.62
CA PRO A 86 -4.17 -3.70 19.33
C PRO A 86 -4.50 -5.04 18.66
N ILE A 87 -5.54 -5.08 17.82
CA ILE A 87 -5.89 -6.20 16.95
C ILE A 87 -5.73 -5.75 15.51
N ILE A 88 -4.96 -6.49 14.71
CA ILE A 88 -4.60 -6.13 13.32
C ILE A 88 -5.66 -6.62 12.32
N ASN A 89 -6.22 -7.80 12.52
CA ASN A 89 -7.20 -8.44 11.63
C ASN A 89 -8.40 -9.01 12.43
N PRO A 90 -9.27 -8.15 12.99
CA PRO A 90 -10.48 -8.59 13.69
C PRO A 90 -11.38 -9.43 12.76
N GLN A 91 -11.87 -10.56 13.25
CA GLN A 91 -12.72 -11.47 12.47
C GLN A 91 -14.20 -11.16 12.65
N THR A 92 -14.61 -10.77 13.86
CA THR A 92 -16.00 -10.47 14.20
C THR A 92 -16.14 -9.09 14.84
N GLN A 93 -17.38 -8.57 14.88
CA GLN A 93 -17.68 -7.29 15.56
C GLN A 93 -17.35 -7.34 17.06
N ALA A 94 -17.36 -8.54 17.66
CA ALA A 94 -16.99 -8.76 19.04
C ALA A 94 -15.48 -8.62 19.28
N ASP A 95 -14.66 -8.86 18.25
CA ASP A 95 -13.19 -8.76 18.29
C ASP A 95 -12.68 -7.36 17.92
N ARG A 96 -13.59 -6.38 17.77
CA ARG A 96 -13.19 -5.04 17.35
C ARG A 96 -12.30 -4.39 18.42
N PRO A 97 -11.29 -3.62 18.01
CA PRO A 97 -10.48 -2.86 18.96
C PRO A 97 -11.33 -1.86 19.74
N ARG A 98 -11.23 -1.92 21.07
CA ARG A 98 -11.91 -1.04 22.04
C ARG A 98 -11.03 0.15 22.45
N SER A 99 -9.73 0.09 22.19
CA SER A 99 -8.81 1.24 22.27
C SER A 99 -7.98 1.37 21.00
N CYS A 100 -7.50 2.59 20.73
CA CYS A 100 -6.65 2.89 19.58
C CYS A 100 -5.78 4.12 19.86
N ILE A 101 -4.54 4.11 19.37
CA ILE A 101 -3.63 5.27 19.46
C ILE A 101 -3.32 5.78 18.06
N TYR A 102 -3.42 7.09 17.87
CA TYR A 102 -3.04 7.77 16.64
C TYR A 102 -1.82 8.65 16.88
N ILE A 103 -0.74 8.44 16.14
CA ILE A 103 0.47 9.27 16.23
C ILE A 103 0.59 10.16 14.98
N ARG A 104 1.12 11.38 15.12
CA ARG A 104 1.32 12.27 13.97
C ARG A 104 2.23 11.66 12.90
N ASN A 105 1.81 11.74 11.64
CA ASN A 105 2.54 11.18 10.49
C ASN A 105 3.92 11.81 10.23
N PHE A 106 4.17 13.02 10.75
CA PHE A 106 5.50 13.63 10.62
C PHE A 106 6.54 12.94 11.51
N ILE A 107 6.11 12.19 12.54
CA ILE A 107 7.04 11.42 13.36
C ILE A 107 7.57 10.25 12.51
N PRO A 108 8.90 10.13 12.34
CA PRO A 108 9.52 9.02 11.62
C PRO A 108 9.02 7.68 12.19
N SER A 109 8.61 6.76 11.32
CA SER A 109 8.15 5.44 11.75
C SER A 109 9.22 4.66 12.52
N LYS A 110 10.51 4.90 12.26
CA LYS A 110 11.62 4.30 13.03
C LYS A 110 11.66 4.74 14.50
N ASN A 111 11.12 5.91 14.81
CA ASN A 111 11.01 6.44 16.16
C ASN A 111 9.75 5.95 16.88
N ILE A 112 8.96 5.05 16.27
CA ILE A 112 7.74 4.55 16.86
C ILE A 112 7.78 3.03 16.87
N SER A 113 7.66 2.45 18.06
CA SER A 113 7.48 1.02 18.23
C SER A 113 6.07 0.75 18.75
N SER A 114 5.45 -0.33 18.31
CA SER A 114 4.19 -0.80 18.86
C SER A 114 4.32 -2.26 19.24
N THR A 115 3.59 -2.68 20.27
CA THR A 115 3.60 -4.07 20.73
C THR A 115 2.19 -4.61 20.62
N ASN A 116 2.07 -5.84 20.10
CA ASN A 116 0.79 -6.53 20.10
C ASN A 116 0.48 -6.99 21.53
N THR A 117 -0.53 -6.39 22.13
CA THR A 117 -0.98 -6.68 23.50
C THR A 117 -1.86 -7.92 23.58
N LYS A 118 -2.25 -8.53 22.44
CA LYS A 118 -3.21 -9.64 22.34
C LYS A 118 -4.55 -9.36 23.02
N SER A 119 -4.87 -8.10 23.31
CA SER A 119 -6.10 -7.66 23.96
C SER A 119 -6.81 -6.65 23.07
N GLN A 120 -8.14 -6.74 22.96
CA GLN A 120 -8.92 -5.70 22.27
C GLN A 120 -8.97 -4.37 23.05
N ASN A 121 -8.66 -4.38 24.34
CA ASN A 121 -8.88 -3.28 25.27
C ASN A 121 -7.64 -2.40 25.47
N ILE A 122 -6.44 -2.92 25.27
CA ILE A 122 -5.18 -2.21 25.55
C ILE A 122 -4.39 -1.98 24.27
N THR A 123 -4.09 -0.72 23.96
CA THR A 123 -3.15 -0.35 22.90
C THR A 123 -1.88 0.22 23.51
N GLN A 124 -0.72 -0.25 23.06
CA GLN A 124 0.58 0.27 23.47
C GLN A 124 1.37 0.79 22.27
N VAL A 125 1.90 2.01 22.42
CA VAL A 125 2.85 2.61 21.47
C VAL A 125 3.97 3.27 22.25
N ALA A 126 5.21 3.05 21.86
CA ALA A 126 6.38 3.77 22.37
C ALA A 126 6.89 4.75 21.30
N ILE A 127 7.25 5.96 21.72
CA ILE A 127 7.82 7.02 20.87
C ILE A 127 9.23 7.32 21.37
N SER A 128 10.23 7.12 20.52
CA SER A 128 11.63 7.49 20.77
C SER A 128 11.80 9.00 20.59
N VAL A 129 12.13 9.66 21.70
CA VAL A 129 12.38 11.10 21.77
C VAL A 129 13.75 11.34 22.41
N LEU A 130 14.38 12.46 22.04
CA LEU A 130 15.60 12.92 22.68
C LEU A 130 15.23 13.71 23.95
N ILE A 131 15.73 13.30 25.10
CA ILE A 131 15.56 13.98 26.39
C ILE A 131 16.95 14.14 26.99
N GLU A 132 17.39 15.37 27.24
CA GLU A 132 18.70 15.68 27.83
C GLU A 132 19.88 15.05 27.03
N GLY A 133 19.79 15.05 25.70
CA GLY A 133 20.81 14.44 24.83
C GLY A 133 20.81 12.91 24.77
N LYS A 134 19.91 12.23 25.48
CA LYS A 134 19.74 10.77 25.44
C LYS A 134 18.44 10.38 24.74
N ASN A 135 18.49 9.35 23.90
CA ASN A 135 17.27 8.76 23.33
C ASN A 135 16.52 7.99 24.43
N LYS A 136 15.29 8.40 24.73
CA LYS A 136 14.38 7.72 25.66
C LYS A 136 13.10 7.32 24.93
N ASN A 137 12.55 6.15 25.28
CA ASN A 137 11.28 5.67 24.73
C ASN A 137 10.12 6.04 25.67
N LEU A 138 9.28 6.99 25.27
CA LEU A 138 8.05 7.34 25.98
C LEU A 138 6.96 6.33 25.63
N THR A 139 6.48 5.56 26.60
CA THR A 139 5.42 4.57 26.38
C THR A 139 4.04 5.14 26.68
N LEU A 140 3.17 5.09 25.68
CA LEU A 140 1.76 5.47 25.72
C LEU A 140 0.89 4.22 25.79
N LEU A 141 0.07 4.11 26.84
CA LEU A 141 -0.92 3.06 27.00
C LEU A 141 -2.34 3.64 26.98
N ALA A 142 -3.16 3.17 26.05
CA ALA A 142 -4.59 3.46 26.01
C ALA A 142 -5.40 2.22 26.39
N LEU A 143 -6.19 2.32 27.45
CA LEU A 143 -7.01 1.24 27.99
C LEU A 143 -8.50 1.60 27.89
N TYR A 144 -9.33 0.64 27.49
CA TYR A 144 -10.77 0.68 27.72
C TYR A 144 -11.14 -0.46 28.68
N ASN A 145 -11.78 -0.17 29.80
CA ASN A 145 -12.19 -1.19 30.74
C ASN A 145 -13.69 -1.46 30.61
N PRO A 146 -14.14 -2.62 30.09
CA PRO A 146 -15.56 -2.88 29.89
C PRO A 146 -16.34 -2.86 31.21
N PRO A 147 -17.48 -2.14 31.31
CA PRO A 147 -18.23 -2.00 32.57
C PRO A 147 -18.87 -3.31 33.05
N SER A 148 -19.05 -4.30 32.17
CA SER A 148 -19.69 -5.58 32.52
C SER A 148 -18.72 -6.59 33.14
N THR A 149 -17.44 -6.54 32.80
CA THR A 149 -16.44 -7.55 33.21
C THR A 149 -15.27 -6.96 34.00
N PHE A 150 -14.98 -5.68 33.82
CA PHE A 150 -13.79 -4.99 34.32
C PHE A 150 -12.45 -5.70 34.00
N ILE A 151 -12.43 -6.51 32.94
CA ILE A 151 -11.26 -7.33 32.57
C ILE A 151 -10.02 -6.50 32.21
N GLY A 152 -10.23 -5.25 31.77
CA GLY A 152 -9.15 -4.35 31.40
C GLY A 152 -8.18 -4.04 32.54
N ILE A 153 -8.60 -4.15 33.81
CA ILE A 153 -7.72 -3.97 34.97
C ILE A 153 -6.75 -5.15 35.13
N GLN A 154 -7.22 -6.37 34.88
CA GLN A 154 -6.37 -7.57 34.92
C GLN A 154 -5.37 -7.58 33.75
N GLU A 155 -5.83 -7.21 32.56
CA GLU A 155 -4.95 -7.07 31.38
C GLU A 155 -3.89 -5.98 31.60
N LEU A 156 -4.25 -4.87 32.28
CA LEU A 156 -3.30 -3.82 32.64
C LEU A 156 -2.25 -4.33 33.64
N GLU A 157 -2.65 -5.11 34.64
CA GLU A 157 -1.74 -5.70 35.64
C GLU A 157 -0.68 -6.59 34.98
N GLN A 158 -1.12 -7.51 34.11
CA GLN A 158 -0.21 -8.36 33.32
C GLN A 158 0.75 -7.50 32.49
N ARG A 159 0.21 -6.46 31.83
CA ARG A 159 1.05 -5.64 30.95
C ARG A 159 2.08 -4.82 31.72
N LEU A 160 1.72 -4.24 32.86
CA LEU A 160 2.65 -3.47 33.70
C LEU A 160 3.74 -4.36 34.30
N ALA A 161 3.46 -5.62 34.59
CA ALA A 161 4.50 -6.57 35.03
C ALA A 161 5.61 -6.77 33.97
N GLU A 162 5.27 -6.65 32.68
CA GLU A 162 6.21 -6.82 31.57
C GLU A 162 7.00 -5.55 31.23
N ILE A 163 6.39 -4.36 31.36
CA ILE A 163 6.94 -3.12 30.79
C ILE A 163 7.40 -2.07 31.81
N ASN A 164 6.97 -2.18 33.07
CA ASN A 164 7.22 -1.13 34.05
C ASN A 164 8.59 -1.33 34.71
N ASP A 165 9.56 -0.53 34.28
CA ASP A 165 10.91 -0.50 34.82
C ASP A 165 11.28 0.88 35.41
N ARG A 166 12.51 1.02 35.90
CA ARG A 166 13.03 2.25 36.53
C ARG A 166 13.55 3.32 35.55
N HIS A 167 13.47 3.08 34.24
CA HIS A 167 14.07 3.89 33.19
C HIS A 167 13.08 4.37 32.13
N THR A 168 11.97 3.65 31.94
CA THR A 168 10.97 3.88 30.91
C THR A 168 9.88 4.82 31.44
N PRO A 169 9.68 6.01 30.84
CA PRO A 169 8.55 6.87 31.19
C PRO A 169 7.25 6.30 30.59
N ILE A 170 6.25 6.04 31.42
CA ILE A 170 4.97 5.44 31.01
C ILE A 170 3.80 6.34 31.42
N ILE A 171 2.90 6.60 30.47
CA ILE A 171 1.59 7.19 30.72
C ILE A 171 0.49 6.20 30.36
N ILE A 172 -0.50 6.07 31.24
CA ILE A 172 -1.70 5.26 31.06
C ILE A 172 -2.88 6.22 31.00
N VAL A 173 -3.60 6.17 29.88
CA VAL A 173 -4.90 6.80 29.75
C VAL A 173 -5.96 5.70 29.69
N MET A 174 -7.06 5.89 30.39
CA MET A 174 -8.11 4.89 30.43
C MET A 174 -9.50 5.50 30.52
N ASP A 175 -10.46 4.88 29.84
CA ASP A 175 -11.82 4.86 30.35
C ASP A 175 -11.91 3.67 31.31
N SER A 176 -11.88 3.98 32.61
CA SER A 176 -11.87 2.96 33.65
C SER A 176 -13.24 2.33 33.85
N ASN A 177 -14.33 3.00 33.49
CA ASN A 177 -15.70 2.65 33.91
C ASN A 177 -15.84 2.33 35.41
N LEU A 178 -14.89 2.78 36.25
CA LEU A 178 -14.85 2.51 37.68
C LEU A 178 -15.15 3.78 38.47
N HIS A 179 -15.85 3.60 39.58
CA HIS A 179 -16.28 4.69 40.45
C HIS A 179 -15.59 4.56 41.80
N HIS A 180 -15.00 5.65 42.27
CA HIS A 180 -14.36 5.73 43.57
C HIS A 180 -14.33 7.19 44.06
N ARG A 181 -14.45 7.37 45.38
CA ARG A 181 -14.33 8.68 46.07
C ARG A 181 -13.02 9.44 45.84
N LEU A 182 -11.98 8.79 45.32
CA LEU A 182 -10.67 9.41 45.08
C LEU A 182 -10.63 10.25 43.81
N TRP A 183 -11.55 10.01 42.87
CA TRP A 183 -11.59 10.71 41.59
C TRP A 183 -12.96 11.25 41.22
N ASN A 184 -14.05 10.63 41.67
CA ASN A 184 -15.39 11.16 41.45
C ASN A 184 -15.62 12.48 42.18
N PRO A 185 -16.61 13.29 41.73
CA PRO A 185 -17.05 14.48 42.46
C PRO A 185 -17.39 14.17 43.92
N LYS A 186 -17.14 15.14 44.82
CA LYS A 186 -17.49 15.02 46.23
C LYS A 186 -18.99 14.71 46.37
N GLY A 187 -19.33 13.75 47.22
CA GLY A 187 -20.72 13.31 47.46
C GLY A 187 -21.26 12.28 46.47
N TYR A 188 -20.48 11.82 45.47
CA TYR A 188 -20.93 10.71 44.62
C TYR A 188 -20.98 9.39 45.41
N PRO A 189 -22.15 8.73 45.52
CA PRO A 189 -22.35 7.66 46.51
C PRO A 189 -21.78 6.30 46.09
N HIS A 190 -21.61 6.08 44.78
CA HIS A 190 -21.30 4.75 44.26
C HIS A 190 -19.79 4.47 44.20
N GLN A 191 -19.37 3.29 44.68
CA GLN A 191 -17.99 2.80 44.63
C GLN A 191 -17.94 1.35 44.15
N HIS A 192 -17.12 1.08 43.13
CA HIS A 192 -16.89 -0.29 42.63
C HIS A 192 -15.79 -1.00 43.42
N PRO A 193 -15.92 -2.27 43.85
CA PRO A 193 -14.84 -3.00 44.54
C PRO A 193 -13.53 -3.07 43.74
N GLN A 194 -13.63 -3.28 42.42
CA GLN A 194 -12.52 -3.36 41.48
C GLN A 194 -11.69 -2.08 41.42
N SER A 195 -12.27 -0.93 41.81
CA SER A 195 -11.52 0.33 41.93
C SER A 195 -10.39 0.24 42.97
N ARG A 196 -10.56 -0.56 44.04
CA ARG A 196 -9.50 -0.82 45.04
C ARG A 196 -8.33 -1.58 44.42
N LYS A 197 -8.61 -2.53 43.52
CA LYS A 197 -7.58 -3.27 42.78
C LYS A 197 -6.77 -2.32 41.89
N LEU A 198 -7.42 -1.43 41.14
CA LEU A 198 -6.73 -0.42 40.33
C LEU A 198 -5.86 0.52 41.18
N ILE A 199 -6.36 0.97 42.34
CA ILE A 199 -5.58 1.80 43.27
C ILE A 199 -4.34 1.06 43.77
N SER A 200 -4.51 -0.18 44.22
CA SER A 200 -3.41 -1.02 44.72
C SER A 200 -2.37 -1.30 43.64
N LEU A 201 -2.81 -1.69 42.45
CA LEU A 201 -1.96 -1.93 41.28
C LEU A 201 -1.13 -0.69 40.95
N CYS A 202 -1.78 0.46 40.73
CA CYS A 202 -1.06 1.68 40.42
C CYS A 202 -0.13 2.13 41.56
N GLY A 203 -0.52 1.95 42.82
CA GLY A 203 0.32 2.27 43.98
C GLY A 203 1.59 1.42 44.00
N ARG A 204 1.46 0.10 43.88
CA ARG A 204 2.59 -0.85 43.87
C ARG A 204 3.51 -0.65 42.66
N SER A 205 2.94 -0.29 41.51
CA SER A 205 3.70 -0.02 40.28
C SER A 205 4.25 1.41 40.17
N GLY A 206 4.05 2.27 41.18
CA GLY A 206 4.60 3.63 41.20
C GLY A 206 3.89 4.64 40.27
N PHE A 207 2.61 4.40 39.95
CA PHE A 207 1.78 5.27 39.11
C PHE A 207 0.92 6.23 39.94
N LYS A 208 1.08 7.53 39.67
CA LYS A 208 0.31 8.62 40.28
C LYS A 208 -0.82 9.05 39.35
N MET A 209 -1.90 9.58 39.93
CA MET A 209 -3.00 10.18 39.17
C MET A 209 -2.61 11.59 38.73
N ILE A 210 -2.76 11.85 37.44
CA ILE A 210 -2.42 13.12 36.79
C ILE A 210 -3.68 13.90 36.42
N SER A 211 -4.73 13.20 35.99
CA SER A 211 -6.02 13.83 35.67
C SER A 211 -6.62 14.54 36.91
N PRO A 212 -7.28 15.70 36.74
CA PRO A 212 -7.87 16.44 37.85
C PRO A 212 -8.88 15.62 38.67
N LYS A 213 -8.72 15.63 40.00
CA LYS A 213 -9.63 14.92 40.92
C LYS A 213 -10.96 15.66 41.05
N GLY A 214 -12.06 14.92 41.09
CA GLY A 214 -13.40 15.46 41.36
C GLY A 214 -14.02 16.25 40.19
N GLN A 215 -13.32 16.38 39.06
CA GLN A 215 -13.83 17.01 37.86
C GLN A 215 -14.50 15.96 36.96
N PRO A 216 -15.78 16.12 36.59
CA PRO A 216 -16.48 15.16 35.74
C PRO A 216 -15.84 15.01 34.36
N THR A 217 -15.64 13.77 33.93
CA THR A 217 -15.17 13.43 32.58
C THR A 217 -16.25 12.76 31.75
N PHE A 218 -17.32 12.25 32.39
CA PHE A 218 -18.47 11.64 31.73
C PHE A 218 -19.76 12.31 32.20
N MET A 219 -20.66 12.56 31.25
CA MET A 219 -21.98 13.13 31.49
C MET A 219 -23.05 12.13 31.05
N GLY A 220 -23.72 11.51 32.01
CA GLY A 220 -24.81 10.57 31.75
C GLY A 220 -26.08 11.25 31.20
N ALA A 221 -26.96 10.45 30.59
CA ALA A 221 -28.19 10.93 29.95
C ALA A 221 -29.13 11.71 30.88
N TYR A 222 -29.11 11.40 32.18
CA TYR A 222 -29.92 12.05 33.21
C TYR A 222 -29.21 13.22 33.91
N GLY A 223 -27.99 13.59 33.49
CA GLY A 223 -27.22 14.68 34.09
C GLY A 223 -26.27 14.25 35.21
N SER A 224 -26.12 12.94 35.45
CA SER A 224 -25.10 12.40 36.36
C SER A 224 -23.70 12.70 35.83
N ALA A 225 -22.93 13.46 36.59
CA ALA A 225 -21.58 13.88 36.23
C ALA A 225 -20.57 13.03 37.03
N THR A 226 -19.76 12.21 36.35
CA THR A 226 -18.81 11.29 36.99
C THR A 226 -17.42 11.40 36.40
N THR A 227 -16.42 10.94 37.13
CA THR A 227 -15.03 10.89 36.68
C THR A 227 -14.67 9.43 36.46
N ILE A 228 -14.67 8.99 35.20
CA ILE A 228 -14.34 7.60 34.84
C ILE A 228 -13.17 7.52 33.86
N ASP A 229 -12.85 8.62 33.19
CA ASP A 229 -11.68 8.76 32.34
C ASP A 229 -10.51 9.22 33.21
N LEU A 230 -9.47 8.38 33.33
CA LEU A 230 -8.33 8.62 34.21
C LEU A 230 -7.04 8.70 33.40
N THR A 231 -6.16 9.62 33.79
CA THR A 231 -4.79 9.69 33.29
C THR A 231 -3.83 9.45 34.45
N ARG A 232 -2.92 8.48 34.29
CA ARG A 232 -1.92 8.08 35.29
C ARG A 232 -0.54 8.03 34.67
N ALA A 233 0.48 8.36 35.46
CA ALA A 233 1.87 8.34 35.01
C ALA A 233 2.79 7.77 36.08
N ASN A 234 3.83 7.04 35.67
CA ASN A 234 4.85 6.57 36.61
C ASN A 234 5.73 7.74 37.09
N SER A 235 6.56 7.48 38.12
CA SER A 235 7.40 8.52 38.74
C SER A 235 8.30 9.29 37.77
N ILE A 236 8.72 8.68 36.66
CA ILE A 236 9.57 9.34 35.65
C ILE A 236 8.71 10.20 34.73
N MET A 237 7.63 9.64 34.17
CA MET A 237 6.73 10.36 33.27
C MET A 237 6.04 11.54 33.96
N SER A 238 5.68 11.40 35.24
CA SER A 238 5.09 12.49 36.03
C SER A 238 6.01 13.72 36.17
N LYS A 239 7.33 13.56 36.11
CA LYS A 239 8.28 14.70 36.10
C LYS A 239 8.31 15.42 34.76
N LEU A 240 7.94 14.73 33.67
CA LEU A 240 7.89 15.29 32.33
C LEU A 240 6.56 15.99 32.03
N ILE A 241 5.50 15.75 32.81
CA ILE A 241 4.18 16.34 32.57
C ILE A 241 4.14 17.75 33.14
N SER A 242 3.81 18.73 32.30
CA SER A 242 3.63 20.13 32.72
C SER A 242 2.20 20.40 33.19
N GLN A 243 1.20 19.92 32.45
CA GLN A 243 -0.20 20.11 32.78
C GLN A 243 -1.09 18.99 32.26
N CYS A 244 -2.24 18.80 32.92
CA CYS A 244 -3.28 17.87 32.49
C CYS A 244 -4.67 18.48 32.74
N ASN A 245 -5.36 18.84 31.67
CA ASN A 245 -6.57 19.66 31.72
C ASN A 245 -7.73 18.98 30.99
N ILE A 246 -8.94 19.16 31.51
CA ILE A 246 -10.18 18.70 30.87
C ILE A 246 -10.70 19.80 29.94
N GLN A 247 -10.99 19.46 28.69
CA GLN A 247 -11.56 20.40 27.72
C GLN A 247 -13.09 20.39 27.69
N LEU A 248 -13.65 21.57 27.44
CA LEU A 248 -15.09 21.76 27.25
C LEU A 248 -15.57 21.39 25.84
N GLU A 249 -14.74 21.49 24.81
CA GLU A 249 -15.14 21.00 23.49
C GLU A 249 -14.92 19.50 23.43
N ASN A 250 -15.98 18.71 23.22
CA ASN A 250 -15.90 17.25 23.35
C ASN A 250 -16.28 16.47 22.11
N HIS A 251 -16.25 17.13 20.94
CA HIS A 251 -16.50 16.47 19.65
C HIS A 251 -17.84 15.73 19.55
N SER A 252 -18.87 16.14 20.31
CA SER A 252 -20.17 15.46 20.41
C SER A 252 -20.15 14.10 21.11
N SER A 253 -19.11 13.81 21.90
CA SER A 253 -19.09 12.72 22.87
C SER A 253 -19.97 13.05 24.09
N ASP A 254 -20.30 12.04 24.88
CA ASP A 254 -20.78 12.10 26.27
C ASP A 254 -19.61 12.18 27.28
N HIS A 255 -18.39 11.87 26.83
CA HIS A 255 -17.15 12.10 27.58
C HIS A 255 -16.53 13.48 27.30
N GLN A 256 -15.58 13.90 28.14
CA GLN A 256 -14.75 15.09 27.99
C GLN A 256 -13.35 14.69 27.53
N PRO A 257 -12.71 15.43 26.60
CA PRO A 257 -11.32 15.20 26.29
C PRO A 257 -10.42 15.61 27.44
N ILE A 258 -9.38 14.83 27.69
CA ILE A 258 -8.31 15.16 28.64
C ILE A 258 -7.04 15.42 27.83
N ILE A 259 -6.45 16.59 27.99
CA ILE A 259 -5.18 16.94 27.34
C ILE A 259 -4.07 16.86 28.36
N THR A 260 -3.03 16.11 28.04
CA THR A 260 -1.78 16.08 28.82
C THR A 260 -0.66 16.71 28.01
N GLU A 261 0.02 17.71 28.58
CA GLU A 261 1.19 18.35 27.98
C GLU A 261 2.46 17.92 28.71
N LEU A 262 3.53 17.71 27.94
CA LEU A 262 4.86 17.42 28.45
C LEU A 262 5.76 18.65 28.32
N ASN A 263 6.59 18.86 29.33
CA ASN A 263 7.74 19.76 29.29
C ASN A 263 8.95 18.97 28.80
N LEU A 264 9.21 19.03 27.49
CA LEU A 264 10.46 18.57 26.92
C LEU A 264 11.26 19.84 26.59
N GLU A 265 12.47 19.98 27.15
CA GLU A 265 13.34 21.13 26.87
C GLU A 265 13.38 21.40 25.36
N GLU A 266 13.22 22.68 24.97
CA GLU A 266 13.17 23.13 23.57
C GLU A 266 14.52 22.94 22.87
N LYS A 267 14.96 21.71 22.64
CA LYS A 267 16.01 21.38 21.68
C LYS A 267 15.59 20.19 20.83
N THR A 268 15.09 20.57 19.65
CA THR A 268 15.10 19.77 18.42
C THR A 268 14.44 18.39 18.50
N ILE A 269 13.12 18.37 18.32
CA ILE A 269 12.57 17.34 17.44
C ILE A 269 12.34 17.94 16.06
N ASN A 270 13.44 18.03 15.30
CA ASN A 270 13.44 18.35 13.88
C ASN A 270 12.83 17.18 13.10
N PHE A 271 11.51 17.00 13.21
CA PHE A 271 10.78 16.01 12.41
C PHE A 271 10.51 16.49 10.97
N THR A 272 10.97 17.69 10.62
CA THR A 272 10.82 18.22 9.27
C THR A 272 12.09 18.01 8.48
N GLU A 273 12.26 16.81 7.93
CA GLU A 273 12.65 16.82 6.52
C GLU A 273 11.47 17.51 5.81
N LYS A 274 11.61 18.82 5.56
CA LYS A 274 10.73 19.51 4.62
C LYS A 274 10.87 18.73 3.32
N HIS A 275 9.90 17.87 3.01
CA HIS A 275 9.81 17.29 1.69
C HIS A 275 9.57 18.42 0.71
N ILE A 276 10.65 18.95 0.14
CA ILE A 276 10.62 19.91 -0.96
C ILE A 276 10.14 19.11 -2.17
N SER A 277 8.82 19.02 -2.33
CA SER A 277 8.23 18.57 -3.59
C SER A 277 7.66 19.79 -4.30
N MET A 278 8.39 20.32 -5.27
CA MET A 278 7.81 21.30 -6.19
C MET A 278 6.71 20.60 -6.99
N ARG A 279 5.60 21.29 -7.24
CA ARG A 279 4.70 20.87 -8.31
C ARG A 279 5.36 21.26 -9.63
N ILE A 280 5.66 20.30 -10.48
CA ILE A 280 6.25 20.53 -11.81
C ILE A 280 5.45 21.54 -12.64
N SER A 281 4.13 21.65 -12.41
CA SER A 281 3.28 22.69 -13.02
C SER A 281 3.64 24.14 -12.63
N MET A 282 4.43 24.35 -11.58
CA MET A 282 4.89 25.64 -11.09
C MET A 282 6.36 25.92 -11.45
N LEU A 283 7.02 25.00 -12.15
CA LEU A 283 8.39 25.16 -12.61
C LEU A 283 8.46 26.23 -13.71
N ASN A 284 9.39 27.17 -13.60
CA ASN A 284 9.77 28.02 -14.73
C ASN A 284 10.58 27.16 -15.71
N LYS A 285 9.94 26.74 -16.81
CA LYS A 285 10.55 25.81 -17.78
C LYS A 285 11.72 26.45 -18.52
N GLU A 286 11.62 27.71 -18.91
CA GLU A 286 12.65 28.42 -19.67
C GLU A 286 13.92 28.57 -18.84
N LYS A 287 13.79 29.03 -17.59
CA LYS A 287 14.94 29.14 -16.68
C LYS A 287 15.59 27.79 -16.39
N TYR A 288 14.79 26.74 -16.25
CA TYR A 288 15.31 25.38 -16.05
C TYR A 288 16.05 24.86 -17.29
N ILE A 289 15.50 25.08 -18.49
CA ILE A 289 16.16 24.71 -19.77
C ILE A 289 17.48 25.47 -19.92
N GLN A 290 17.50 26.76 -19.64
CA GLN A 290 18.69 27.59 -19.74
C GLN A 290 19.78 27.15 -18.74
N GLY A 291 19.44 27.02 -17.45
CA GLY A 291 20.40 26.62 -16.42
C GLY A 291 21.01 25.25 -16.67
N VAL A 292 20.21 24.27 -17.09
CA VAL A 292 20.72 22.95 -17.48
C VAL A 292 21.57 23.03 -18.75
N GLY A 293 21.17 23.81 -19.75
CA GLY A 293 21.93 23.98 -20.99
C GLY A 293 23.31 24.61 -20.78
N GLU A 294 23.40 25.65 -19.93
CA GLU A 294 24.66 26.27 -19.52
C GLU A 294 25.53 25.30 -18.71
N GLY A 295 24.92 24.60 -17.74
CA GLY A 295 25.60 23.60 -16.93
C GLY A 295 26.17 22.44 -17.74
N ILE A 296 25.47 21.97 -18.79
CA ILE A 296 25.98 20.94 -19.70
C ILE A 296 27.25 21.42 -20.41
N LYS A 297 27.23 22.64 -20.98
CA LYS A 297 28.40 23.20 -21.68
C LYS A 297 29.62 23.35 -20.76
N GLN A 298 29.40 23.66 -19.49
CA GLN A 298 30.47 23.86 -18.51
C GLN A 298 31.01 22.57 -17.89
N GLN A 299 30.12 21.61 -17.61
CA GLN A 299 30.44 20.48 -16.71
C GLN A 299 30.57 19.13 -17.43
N LEU A 300 30.00 18.98 -18.64
CA LEU A 300 29.92 17.72 -19.37
C LEU A 300 30.72 17.78 -20.68
N PRO A 301 32.03 17.47 -20.63
CA PRO A 301 32.85 17.40 -21.83
C PRO A 301 32.42 16.24 -22.74
N HIS A 302 32.57 16.43 -24.05
CA HIS A 302 32.31 15.38 -25.03
C HIS A 302 33.42 14.31 -24.99
N LEU A 303 33.04 13.05 -24.78
CA LEU A 303 33.96 11.92 -24.68
C LEU A 303 34.37 11.44 -26.08
N ARG A 304 35.66 11.55 -26.43
CA ARG A 304 36.20 11.07 -27.72
C ARG A 304 36.82 9.67 -27.61
N GLN A 305 37.60 9.44 -26.55
CA GLN A 305 38.17 8.14 -26.18
C GLN A 305 37.79 7.84 -24.73
N PRO A 306 36.56 7.35 -24.51
CA PRO A 306 36.00 7.32 -23.17
C PRO A 306 36.72 6.31 -22.29
N THR A 307 37.25 6.78 -21.17
CA THR A 307 37.67 5.92 -20.06
C THR A 307 36.48 5.61 -19.13
N VAL A 308 36.59 4.54 -18.35
CA VAL A 308 35.56 4.18 -17.35
C VAL A 308 35.35 5.31 -16.32
N GLU A 309 36.43 5.97 -15.91
CA GLU A 309 36.39 7.06 -14.93
C GLU A 309 35.66 8.31 -15.46
N GLU A 310 35.89 8.66 -16.73
CA GLU A 310 35.18 9.77 -17.39
C GLU A 310 33.69 9.47 -17.54
N ILE A 311 33.33 8.23 -17.90
CA ILE A 311 31.93 7.79 -18.00
C ILE A 311 31.23 7.92 -16.63
N GLU A 312 31.84 7.43 -15.55
CA GLU A 312 31.31 7.54 -14.19
C GLU A 312 31.12 9.00 -13.76
N THR A 313 32.12 9.83 -14.06
CA THR A 313 32.12 11.25 -13.72
C THR A 313 31.01 11.99 -14.48
N ASN A 314 30.89 11.78 -15.79
CA ASN A 314 29.84 12.41 -16.60
C ASN A 314 28.44 11.93 -16.20
N ALA A 315 28.24 10.64 -15.93
CA ALA A 315 26.96 10.11 -15.47
C ALA A 315 26.51 10.73 -14.14
N ARG A 316 27.44 10.92 -13.20
CA ARG A 316 27.20 11.57 -11.90
C ARG A 316 26.90 13.06 -12.08
N LYS A 317 27.78 13.80 -12.77
CA LYS A 317 27.61 15.24 -13.02
C LYS A 317 26.30 15.56 -13.72
N LEU A 318 25.89 14.77 -14.72
CA LEU A 318 24.60 14.96 -15.38
C LEU A 318 23.44 14.79 -14.40
N SER A 319 23.46 13.74 -13.57
CA SER A 319 22.38 13.49 -12.60
C SER A 319 22.31 14.60 -11.54
N ASP A 320 23.47 15.03 -11.04
CA ASP A 320 23.59 16.10 -10.05
C ASP A 320 23.14 17.45 -10.61
N LEU A 321 23.58 17.81 -11.82
CA LEU A 321 23.16 19.04 -12.50
C LEU A 321 21.64 19.10 -12.66
N LEU A 322 21.01 18.02 -13.16
CA LEU A 322 19.57 17.96 -13.35
C LEU A 322 18.80 18.14 -12.04
N GLN A 323 19.32 17.56 -10.96
CA GLN A 323 18.71 17.63 -9.63
C GLN A 323 18.94 19.02 -9.00
N GLN A 324 20.15 19.56 -9.03
CA GLN A 324 20.51 20.87 -8.50
C GLN A 324 19.70 21.97 -9.18
N GLU A 325 19.63 21.96 -10.51
CA GLU A 325 18.82 22.92 -11.26
C GLU A 325 17.33 22.75 -10.99
N TYR A 326 16.85 21.56 -10.69
CA TYR A 326 15.44 21.39 -10.32
C TYR A 326 15.17 21.97 -8.91
N LEU A 327 16.09 21.77 -7.97
CA LEU A 327 15.99 22.27 -6.61
C LEU A 327 16.19 23.79 -6.52
N SER A 328 17.05 24.37 -7.35
CA SER A 328 17.33 25.82 -7.41
C SER A 328 16.11 26.65 -7.79
N GLN A 329 15.18 26.05 -8.54
CA GLN A 329 13.92 26.68 -8.94
C GLN A 329 12.88 26.70 -7.79
N GLY A 330 13.15 26.02 -6.67
CA GLY A 330 12.17 25.70 -5.64
C GLY A 330 12.12 26.62 -4.42
N LYS A 331 10.98 27.31 -4.24
CA LYS A 331 10.46 27.70 -2.92
C LYS A 331 9.79 26.49 -2.24
N SER A 332 10.02 26.34 -0.93
CA SER A 332 9.54 25.22 -0.10
C SER A 332 8.00 25.16 -0.02
N ILE A 333 7.38 24.06 -0.45
CA ILE A 333 5.97 23.77 -0.12
C ILE A 333 5.96 23.04 1.22
N THR A 334 5.51 23.71 2.28
CA THR A 334 5.08 23.01 3.49
C THR A 334 3.96 22.04 3.12
N THR A 335 4.10 20.78 3.50
CA THR A 335 3.00 19.83 3.52
C THR A 335 1.83 20.50 4.23
N ARG A 336 0.79 20.87 3.48
CA ARG A 336 -0.30 21.75 3.93
C ARG A 336 -0.67 21.47 5.38
N ALA A 337 -0.44 22.45 6.25
CA ALA A 337 -1.06 22.51 7.56
C ALA A 337 -2.58 22.32 7.38
N ASN A 338 -3.14 21.36 8.12
CA ASN A 338 -4.58 21.17 8.32
C ASN A 338 -5.44 21.33 7.06
N LYS A 339 -5.36 20.41 6.09
CA LYS A 339 -6.45 20.28 5.11
C LYS A 339 -7.71 19.81 5.85
N GLN A 340 -8.53 20.75 6.27
CA GLN A 340 -9.91 20.47 6.65
C GLN A 340 -10.59 19.80 5.44
N LYS A 341 -11.50 18.86 5.71
CA LYS A 341 -12.22 18.17 4.65
C LYS A 341 -12.96 19.19 3.80
N ALA A 342 -12.95 19.04 2.48
CA ALA A 342 -13.50 20.04 1.56
C ALA A 342 -15.02 20.30 1.70
N TRP A 343 -15.75 19.44 2.43
CA TRP A 343 -17.15 19.63 2.78
C TRP A 343 -17.36 20.45 4.07
N TRP A 344 -16.30 20.74 4.83
CA TRP A 344 -16.37 21.47 6.09
C TRP A 344 -16.49 22.98 5.83
N ASP A 345 -17.71 23.52 5.92
CA ASP A 345 -17.98 24.94 5.75
C ASP A 345 -17.97 25.66 7.10
N LYS A 346 -16.91 26.43 7.37
CA LYS A 346 -16.77 27.22 8.61
C LYS A 346 -17.86 28.28 8.75
N LYS A 347 -18.36 28.87 7.67
CA LYS A 347 -19.38 29.92 7.73
C LYS A 347 -20.71 29.36 8.25
N ILE A 348 -21.01 28.12 7.92
CA ILE A 348 -22.23 27.42 8.37
C ILE A 348 -22.01 26.76 9.73
N LEU A 349 -20.90 26.04 9.91
CA LEU A 349 -20.70 25.19 11.08
C LEU A 349 -20.22 25.96 12.31
N ASN A 350 -19.39 27.01 12.17
CA ASN A 350 -18.84 27.71 13.33
C ASN A 350 -19.92 28.40 14.20
N PRO A 351 -20.93 29.10 13.63
CA PRO A 351 -22.00 29.69 14.43
C PRO A 351 -22.79 28.62 15.22
N ILE A 352 -23.13 27.51 14.55
CA ILE A 352 -23.85 26.39 15.17
C ILE A 352 -22.99 25.74 16.27
N MET A 353 -21.70 25.56 16.03
CA MET A 353 -20.77 25.06 17.04
C MET A 353 -20.68 25.99 18.24
N LYS A 354 -20.65 27.32 18.01
CA LYS A 354 -20.59 28.32 19.08
C LYS A 354 -21.83 28.24 19.97
N GLU A 355 -23.03 28.24 19.38
CA GLU A 355 -24.28 28.16 20.14
C GLU A 355 -24.46 26.79 20.82
N ARG A 356 -24.10 25.69 20.13
CA ARG A 356 -24.04 24.36 20.75
C ARG A 356 -23.11 24.35 21.96
N ASN A 357 -21.91 24.92 21.84
CA ASN A 357 -20.93 25.00 22.94
C ASN A 357 -21.43 25.92 24.07
N ARG A 358 -22.22 26.96 23.76
CA ARG A 358 -22.89 27.82 24.75
C ARG A 358 -24.00 27.07 25.48
N ALA A 359 -24.92 26.43 24.77
CA ALA A 359 -25.99 25.60 25.33
C ALA A 359 -25.42 24.49 26.22
N ARG A 360 -24.29 23.90 25.81
CA ARG A 360 -23.56 22.93 26.62
C ARG A 360 -23.01 23.51 27.92
N ARG A 361 -22.37 24.68 27.88
CA ARG A 361 -21.89 25.35 29.10
C ARG A 361 -23.05 25.64 30.05
N TRP A 362 -24.17 26.11 29.51
CA TRP A 362 -25.39 26.35 30.29
C TRP A 362 -25.92 25.06 30.94
N MET A 363 -25.96 23.96 30.17
CA MET A 363 -26.33 22.63 30.67
C MET A 363 -25.42 22.14 31.80
N LEU A 364 -24.11 22.35 31.67
CA LEU A 364 -23.14 21.95 32.71
C LEU A 364 -23.29 22.75 34.00
N LEU A 365 -23.63 24.05 33.88
CA LEU A 365 -23.78 24.95 35.02
C LEU A 365 -25.11 24.73 35.76
N THR A 366 -26.22 24.61 35.04
CA THR A 366 -27.56 24.60 35.63
C THR A 366 -28.15 23.22 35.83
N ARG A 367 -27.76 22.25 35.00
CA ARG A 367 -28.27 20.86 35.02
C ARG A 367 -29.80 20.72 34.92
N SER A 368 -30.51 21.77 34.50
CA SER A 368 -31.96 21.78 34.33
C SER A 368 -32.42 21.01 33.09
N GLU A 369 -33.67 20.57 33.03
CA GLU A 369 -34.18 19.82 31.87
C GLU A 369 -34.24 20.69 30.60
N GLU A 370 -34.52 21.99 30.76
CA GLU A 370 -34.56 22.97 29.67
C GLU A 370 -33.18 23.15 29.04
N SER A 371 -32.13 23.26 29.87
CA SER A 371 -30.75 23.39 29.41
C SER A 371 -30.28 22.14 28.65
N LYS A 372 -30.73 20.95 29.08
CA LYS A 372 -30.48 19.67 28.39
C LYS A 372 -31.18 19.61 27.04
N GLN A 373 -32.46 19.97 26.98
CA GLN A 373 -33.23 20.00 25.72
C GLN A 373 -32.61 20.98 24.72
N CYS A 374 -32.23 22.18 25.18
CA CYS A 374 -31.54 23.16 24.34
C CYS A 374 -30.24 22.60 23.76
N TYR A 375 -29.40 21.95 24.57
CA TYR A 375 -28.19 21.31 24.08
C TYR A 375 -28.49 20.19 23.07
N LYS A 376 -29.48 19.32 23.33
CA LYS A 376 -29.89 18.25 22.40
C LYS A 376 -30.31 18.82 21.04
N GLN A 377 -31.14 19.86 21.02
CA GLN A 377 -31.58 20.53 19.79
C GLN A 377 -30.40 21.08 18.98
N TRP A 378 -29.48 21.80 19.62
CA TRP A 378 -28.28 22.31 18.94
C TRP A 378 -27.35 21.19 18.46
N GLN A 379 -27.27 20.09 19.21
CA GLN A 379 -26.48 18.93 18.83
C GLN A 379 -27.08 18.19 17.63
N GLU A 380 -28.40 18.04 17.58
CA GLU A 380 -29.14 17.46 16.44
C GLU A 380 -29.00 18.34 15.20
N LEU A 381 -29.21 19.64 15.33
CA LEU A 381 -29.02 20.61 14.24
C LEU A 381 -27.60 20.56 13.69
N PHE A 382 -26.59 20.51 14.56
CA PHE A 382 -25.20 20.37 14.12
C PHE A 382 -24.98 19.08 13.31
N ARG A 383 -25.52 17.94 13.76
CA ARG A 383 -25.41 16.66 13.05
C ARG A 383 -26.10 16.71 11.69
N GLU A 384 -27.33 17.24 11.66
CA GLU A 384 -28.11 17.39 10.43
C GLU A 384 -27.36 18.23 9.40
N LYS A 385 -26.79 19.38 9.82
CA LYS A 385 -26.00 20.24 8.92
C LYS A 385 -24.71 19.58 8.45
N VAL A 386 -24.00 18.85 9.33
CA VAL A 386 -22.80 18.10 8.93
C VAL A 386 -23.13 17.03 7.89
N GLU A 387 -24.19 16.24 8.09
CA GLU A 387 -24.62 15.23 7.12
C GLU A 387 -25.14 15.85 5.82
N GLY A 388 -25.86 16.96 5.91
CA GLY A 388 -26.30 17.76 4.77
C GLY A 388 -25.13 18.28 3.93
N LEU A 389 -24.09 18.81 4.57
CA LEU A 389 -22.88 19.32 3.91
C LEU A 389 -22.06 18.19 3.27
N LYS A 390 -21.86 17.07 3.96
CA LYS A 390 -21.20 15.87 3.40
C LYS A 390 -21.93 15.39 2.15
N ARG A 391 -23.26 15.25 2.22
CA ARG A 391 -24.11 14.79 1.11
C ARG A 391 -24.07 15.76 -0.05
N THR A 392 -24.21 17.05 0.21
CA THR A 392 -24.20 18.10 -0.82
C THR A 392 -22.84 18.18 -1.50
N HIS A 393 -21.76 18.16 -0.73
CA HIS A 393 -20.41 18.14 -1.28
C HIS A 393 -20.16 16.89 -2.14
N TRP A 394 -20.55 15.70 -1.67
CA TRP A 394 -20.41 14.47 -2.46
C TRP A 394 -21.21 14.53 -3.75
N ARG A 395 -22.47 14.97 -3.70
CA ARG A 395 -23.32 15.15 -4.89
C ARG A 395 -22.73 16.16 -5.86
N ARG A 396 -22.26 17.31 -5.37
CA ARG A 396 -21.59 18.33 -6.20
C ARG A 396 -20.32 17.78 -6.82
N TYR A 397 -19.48 17.11 -6.04
CA TYR A 397 -18.25 16.49 -6.53
C TYR A 397 -18.52 15.49 -7.66
N LEU A 398 -19.53 14.63 -7.51
CA LEU A 398 -19.95 13.71 -8.57
C LEU A 398 -20.51 14.43 -9.79
N ALA A 399 -21.35 15.46 -9.60
CA ALA A 399 -21.97 16.21 -10.69
C ALA A 399 -20.96 17.03 -11.51
N THR A 400 -19.93 17.58 -10.87
CA THR A 400 -18.85 18.35 -11.51
C THR A 400 -17.66 17.49 -11.91
N THR A 401 -17.77 16.15 -11.81
CA THR A 401 -16.71 15.25 -12.25
C THR A 401 -16.70 15.23 -13.77
N GLU A 402 -15.54 15.53 -14.36
CA GLU A 402 -15.31 15.37 -15.80
C GLU A 402 -14.91 13.92 -16.14
N MET A 403 -15.03 13.56 -17.42
CA MET A 403 -14.78 12.21 -17.96
C MET A 403 -13.45 11.58 -17.54
N ASN A 404 -12.37 12.37 -17.46
CA ASN A 404 -11.05 11.90 -17.02
C ASN A 404 -10.95 11.60 -15.51
N HIS A 405 -11.95 12.01 -14.73
CA HIS A 405 -12.00 11.89 -13.28
C HIS A 405 -12.96 10.80 -12.79
N ALA A 406 -13.83 10.26 -13.65
CA ALA A 406 -14.75 9.17 -13.31
C ALA A 406 -14.04 7.93 -12.71
N PHE A 407 -12.86 7.58 -13.23
CA PHE A 407 -12.04 6.49 -12.68
C PHE A 407 -11.51 6.76 -11.27
N LYS A 408 -11.22 8.02 -10.95
CA LYS A 408 -10.81 8.42 -9.59
C LYS A 408 -11.98 8.27 -8.63
N VAL A 409 -13.18 8.70 -9.04
CA VAL A 409 -14.41 8.50 -8.27
C VAL A 409 -14.69 7.02 -8.04
N PHE A 410 -14.62 6.19 -9.08
CA PHE A 410 -14.78 4.73 -8.96
C PHE A 410 -13.73 4.10 -8.04
N LYS A 411 -12.52 4.67 -7.93
CA LYS A 411 -11.53 4.20 -6.96
C LYS A 411 -11.96 4.47 -5.50
N LEU A 412 -12.73 5.53 -5.23
CA LEU A 412 -13.24 5.88 -3.90
C LEU A 412 -14.30 4.90 -3.39
N THR A 413 -14.94 4.12 -4.27
CA THR A 413 -15.93 3.10 -3.88
C THR A 413 -15.28 1.81 -3.37
N LYS A 414 -13.96 1.67 -3.54
CA LYS A 414 -13.20 0.48 -3.14
C LYS A 414 -12.65 0.68 -1.72
N PRO A 415 -12.52 -0.39 -0.93
CA PRO A 415 -11.80 -0.35 0.34
C PRO A 415 -10.40 0.25 0.10
N LYS A 416 -9.99 1.14 1.00
CA LYS A 416 -8.66 1.72 0.94
C LYS A 416 -7.77 0.89 1.86
N ALA A 417 -6.88 0.08 1.29
CA ALA A 417 -5.84 -0.58 2.06
C ALA A 417 -4.99 0.49 2.77
N SER A 418 -4.58 0.23 4.03
CA SER A 418 -3.58 1.06 4.68
C SER A 418 -2.32 1.05 3.82
N GLY A 419 -1.77 2.22 3.52
CA GLY A 419 -0.49 2.30 2.81
C GLY A 419 0.70 1.89 3.67
N GLU A 420 0.46 1.52 4.93
CA GLU A 420 1.48 1.22 5.92
C GLU A 420 1.83 -0.27 5.96
N VAL A 421 3.11 -0.56 6.22
CA VAL A 421 3.59 -1.92 6.49
C VAL A 421 3.18 -2.32 7.91
N LEU A 422 2.38 -3.39 8.00
CA LEU A 422 1.96 -3.98 9.27
C LEU A 422 3.12 -4.76 9.94
N PRO A 423 3.05 -5.02 11.26
CA PRO A 423 4.03 -5.87 11.94
C PRO A 423 4.26 -7.19 11.19
N LEU A 424 5.53 -7.58 11.00
CA LEU A 424 5.92 -8.75 10.24
C LEU A 424 6.37 -9.89 11.15
N LYS A 425 6.08 -11.14 10.78
CA LYS A 425 6.63 -12.32 11.44
C LYS A 425 8.04 -12.59 10.92
N ASP A 426 8.97 -12.84 11.83
CA ASP A 426 10.26 -13.44 11.48
C ASP A 426 10.16 -14.98 11.32
N HIS A 427 11.29 -15.63 11.07
CA HIS A 427 11.38 -17.09 10.90
C HIS A 427 10.99 -17.88 12.16
N THR A 428 11.02 -17.25 13.34
CA THR A 428 10.58 -17.86 14.62
C THR A 428 9.07 -17.68 14.87
N GLY A 429 8.39 -16.92 14.00
CA GLY A 429 6.98 -16.54 14.17
C GLY A 429 6.77 -15.31 15.06
N THR A 430 7.86 -14.66 15.51
CA THR A 430 7.79 -13.46 16.36
C THR A 430 7.47 -12.24 15.52
N LEU A 431 6.50 -11.43 15.99
CA LEU A 431 6.11 -10.19 15.30
C LEU A 431 7.08 -9.04 15.62
N THR A 432 7.57 -8.36 14.58
CA THR A 432 8.37 -7.14 14.70
C THR A 432 7.70 -5.93 14.04
N ASN A 433 7.75 -4.81 14.74
CA ASN A 433 7.39 -3.48 14.25
C ASN A 433 8.59 -2.57 14.02
N ASP A 434 9.79 -3.06 14.34
CA ASP A 434 11.05 -2.35 14.12
C ASP A 434 11.31 -2.24 12.61
N LYS A 435 11.53 -1.02 12.14
CA LYS A 435 11.58 -0.74 10.70
C LYS A 435 12.85 -1.27 10.04
N ASP A 436 13.97 -1.30 10.76
CA ASP A 436 15.22 -1.89 10.27
C ASP A 436 15.07 -3.42 10.16
N LYS A 437 14.56 -4.09 11.20
CA LYS A 437 14.27 -5.54 11.16
C LYS A 437 13.25 -5.89 10.08
N GLN A 438 12.20 -5.08 9.88
CA GLN A 438 11.24 -5.28 8.79
C GLN A 438 11.91 -5.16 7.42
N ALA A 439 12.83 -4.20 7.24
CA ALA A 439 13.59 -4.05 6.00
C ALA A 439 14.51 -5.25 5.75
N ASP A 440 15.13 -5.79 6.79
CA ASP A 440 15.96 -6.99 6.72
C ASP A 440 15.14 -8.21 6.31
N LEU A 441 13.97 -8.43 6.91
CA LEU A 441 13.06 -9.53 6.55
C LEU A 441 12.62 -9.43 5.08
N PHE A 442 12.29 -8.24 4.60
CA PHE A 442 11.96 -8.05 3.18
C PHE A 442 13.16 -8.28 2.28
N PHE A 443 14.33 -7.80 2.66
CA PHE A 443 15.55 -7.98 1.88
C PHE A 443 15.92 -9.47 1.79
N GLN A 444 15.91 -10.20 2.90
CA GLN A 444 16.16 -11.65 2.92
C GLN A 444 15.18 -12.39 2.03
N MET A 445 13.88 -12.09 2.11
CA MET A 445 12.87 -12.81 1.34
C MET A 445 12.87 -12.46 -0.16
N PHE A 446 13.10 -11.19 -0.51
CA PHE A 446 12.94 -10.69 -1.88
C PHE A 446 14.25 -10.50 -2.65
N ALA A 447 15.39 -10.38 -1.99
CA ALA A 447 16.67 -10.10 -2.66
C ALA A 447 17.67 -11.25 -2.54
N GLN A 448 17.55 -12.12 -1.52
CA GLN A 448 18.39 -13.30 -1.37
C GLN A 448 17.60 -14.53 -1.82
N ALA A 449 17.84 -15.01 -3.04
CA ALA A 449 17.31 -16.32 -3.43
C ALA A 449 18.11 -17.42 -2.72
N ALA A 450 17.43 -18.45 -2.21
CA ALA A 450 18.06 -19.52 -1.42
C ALA A 450 18.55 -20.72 -2.25
N GLY A 451 18.20 -20.79 -3.54
CA GLY A 451 18.49 -21.94 -4.38
C GLY A 451 19.99 -22.20 -4.53
N ARG A 452 20.41 -23.44 -4.27
CA ARG A 452 21.74 -23.93 -4.64
C ARG A 452 21.86 -23.86 -6.16
N ILE A 453 22.96 -23.31 -6.65
CA ILE A 453 23.25 -23.19 -8.07
C ILE A 453 24.47 -24.03 -8.43
N ASP A 454 24.35 -24.83 -9.46
CA ASP A 454 25.50 -25.46 -10.11
C ASP A 454 26.13 -24.46 -11.09
N LEU A 455 27.43 -24.20 -10.95
CA LEU A 455 28.23 -23.33 -11.83
C LEU A 455 29.44 -24.06 -12.42
N SER A 456 29.53 -25.38 -12.24
CA SER A 456 30.69 -26.19 -12.63
C SER A 456 30.97 -26.18 -14.13
N ASP A 457 29.95 -25.91 -14.95
CA ASP A 457 30.02 -25.82 -16.42
C ASP A 457 30.33 -24.41 -16.95
N ILE A 458 30.56 -23.43 -16.06
CA ILE A 458 30.87 -22.05 -16.47
C ILE A 458 32.37 -21.82 -16.50
N THR A 459 32.90 -21.58 -17.69
CA THR A 459 34.26 -21.08 -17.89
C THR A 459 34.27 -19.54 -17.88
N PRO A 460 35.18 -18.90 -17.14
CA PRO A 460 35.38 -17.45 -17.21
C PRO A 460 35.83 -17.06 -18.62
N ILE A 461 35.15 -16.11 -19.24
CA ILE A 461 35.53 -15.57 -20.55
C ILE A 461 35.66 -14.05 -20.41
N THR A 462 36.82 -13.53 -20.83
CA THR A 462 37.11 -12.10 -20.84
C THR A 462 36.81 -11.53 -22.23
N LEU A 463 35.93 -10.55 -22.32
CA LEU A 463 35.71 -9.77 -23.54
C LEU A 463 36.74 -8.64 -23.58
N GLN A 464 37.44 -8.46 -24.70
CA GLN A 464 38.38 -7.36 -24.89
C GLN A 464 37.71 -6.18 -25.62
N PRO A 465 37.70 -4.96 -25.05
CA PRO A 465 37.26 -3.74 -25.74
C PRO A 465 38.31 -3.24 -26.75
N PRO A 466 37.95 -2.35 -27.71
CA PRO A 466 36.63 -1.80 -27.94
C PRO A 466 35.69 -2.80 -28.61
N LEU A 467 34.45 -2.85 -28.13
CA LEU A 467 33.45 -3.77 -28.68
C LEU A 467 32.83 -3.16 -29.94
N THR A 468 32.57 -3.96 -30.96
CA THR A 468 31.75 -3.51 -32.10
C THR A 468 30.30 -3.42 -31.63
N PHE A 469 29.67 -2.24 -31.75
CA PHE A 469 28.32 -1.97 -31.24
C PHE A 469 27.44 -1.23 -32.24
N ASN A 470 26.12 -1.35 -32.04
CA ASN A 470 25.14 -0.58 -32.79
C ASN A 470 25.00 0.81 -32.17
N ARG A 471 25.45 1.85 -32.91
CA ARG A 471 25.44 3.23 -32.44
C ARG A 471 24.02 3.72 -32.14
N ILE A 472 23.85 4.29 -30.95
CA ILE A 472 22.63 4.98 -30.52
C ILE A 472 22.61 6.36 -31.18
N THR A 473 21.46 6.77 -31.72
CA THR A 473 21.31 8.08 -32.38
C THR A 473 20.55 9.08 -31.51
N ILE A 474 20.79 10.38 -31.73
CA ILE A 474 20.03 11.47 -31.10
C ILE A 474 18.52 11.29 -31.33
N GLY A 475 18.12 10.92 -32.55
CA GLY A 475 16.71 10.68 -32.90
C GLY A 475 16.09 9.54 -32.08
N GLU A 476 16.85 8.46 -31.84
CA GLU A 476 16.41 7.35 -30.98
C GLU A 476 16.23 7.79 -29.52
N ILE A 477 17.14 8.60 -28.99
CA ILE A 477 17.03 9.14 -27.63
C ILE A 477 15.80 10.05 -27.51
N LYS A 478 15.61 10.99 -28.44
CA LYS A 478 14.44 11.90 -28.44
C LYS A 478 13.11 11.12 -28.53
N ARG A 479 13.04 10.06 -29.35
CA ARG A 479 11.85 9.17 -29.43
C ARG A 479 11.60 8.48 -28.09
N ASN A 480 12.64 7.91 -27.48
CA ASN A 480 12.51 7.24 -26.19
C ASN A 480 12.09 8.20 -25.06
N ILE A 481 12.68 9.40 -24.97
CA ILE A 481 12.27 10.46 -24.04
C ILE A 481 10.80 10.83 -24.26
N SER A 482 10.37 11.01 -25.51
CA SER A 482 8.97 11.38 -25.81
C SER A 482 7.97 10.31 -25.35
N SER A 483 8.39 9.04 -25.39
CA SER A 483 7.56 7.89 -24.99
C SER A 483 7.47 7.65 -23.47
N VAL A 484 8.28 8.32 -22.64
CA VAL A 484 8.27 8.01 -21.19
C VAL A 484 6.92 8.40 -20.55
N PRO A 485 6.34 7.54 -19.71
CA PRO A 485 5.07 7.85 -19.07
C PRO A 485 5.21 8.95 -18.01
N LEU A 486 4.26 9.88 -17.97
CA LEU A 486 4.23 10.94 -16.96
C LEU A 486 3.74 10.42 -15.60
N LYS A 487 3.97 11.20 -14.53
CA LYS A 487 3.49 10.96 -13.16
C LYS A 487 3.92 9.61 -12.58
N LYS A 488 5.10 9.13 -12.99
CA LYS A 488 5.77 7.97 -12.38
C LYS A 488 6.66 8.44 -11.23
N ALA A 489 6.79 7.60 -10.21
CA ALA A 489 7.70 7.87 -9.11
C ALA A 489 9.16 7.79 -9.62
N PRO A 490 10.02 8.76 -9.27
CA PRO A 490 11.44 8.72 -9.59
C PRO A 490 12.19 7.71 -8.70
N GLY A 491 13.42 7.36 -9.10
CA GLY A 491 14.33 6.55 -8.31
C GLY A 491 15.14 7.39 -7.31
N PRO A 492 16.31 6.88 -6.88
CA PRO A 492 17.25 7.59 -6.00
C PRO A 492 17.67 8.98 -6.49
N ASP A 493 17.74 9.18 -7.81
CA ASP A 493 18.03 10.48 -8.44
C ASP A 493 16.95 11.55 -8.17
N LYS A 494 15.74 11.15 -7.75
CA LYS A 494 14.59 12.03 -7.53
C LYS A 494 14.20 12.87 -8.75
N ILE A 495 14.61 12.49 -9.97
CA ILE A 495 14.33 13.20 -11.23
C ILE A 495 13.02 12.67 -11.83
N PRO A 496 11.92 13.45 -11.88
CA PRO A 496 10.68 13.05 -12.51
C PRO A 496 10.79 12.98 -14.04
N ASN A 497 10.01 12.08 -14.67
CA ASN A 497 9.96 11.90 -16.12
C ASN A 497 9.55 13.16 -16.89
N GLU A 498 8.79 14.05 -16.26
CA GLU A 498 8.40 15.35 -16.84
C GLU A 498 9.62 16.25 -17.11
N LEU A 499 10.65 16.21 -16.26
CA LEU A 499 11.83 17.08 -16.42
C LEU A 499 12.65 16.68 -17.64
N ILE A 500 12.90 15.39 -17.82
CA ILE A 500 13.64 14.90 -19.01
C ILE A 500 12.86 15.17 -20.31
N LYS A 501 11.53 15.24 -20.26
CA LYS A 501 10.72 15.62 -21.43
C LYS A 501 10.81 17.10 -21.77
N ILE A 502 10.88 17.97 -20.75
CA ILE A 502 11.11 19.40 -20.95
C ILE A 502 12.48 19.64 -21.58
N LEU A 503 13.49 18.90 -21.12
CA LEU A 503 14.88 19.04 -21.55
C LEU A 503 15.24 18.25 -22.82
N LYS A 504 14.28 17.55 -23.43
CA LYS A 504 14.49 16.57 -24.51
C LYS A 504 15.49 17.03 -25.57
N ASP A 505 15.38 18.28 -26.02
CA ASP A 505 16.21 18.80 -27.10
C ASP A 505 17.61 19.24 -26.66
N ILE A 506 17.82 19.49 -25.36
CA ILE A 506 19.10 19.90 -24.79
C ILE A 506 19.91 18.69 -24.30
N ILE A 507 19.26 17.69 -23.70
CA ILE A 507 19.98 16.54 -23.11
C ILE A 507 20.22 15.41 -24.10
N ALA A 508 19.64 15.45 -25.31
CA ALA A 508 19.76 14.33 -26.24
C ALA A 508 21.20 14.10 -26.72
N ASP A 509 21.94 15.16 -27.03
CA ASP A 509 23.32 15.09 -27.49
C ASP A 509 24.29 14.59 -26.41
N PRO A 510 24.30 15.13 -25.16
CA PRO A 510 25.17 14.59 -24.11
C PRO A 510 24.80 13.15 -23.72
N LEU A 511 23.52 12.77 -23.80
CA LEU A 511 23.11 11.38 -23.57
C LEU A 511 23.57 10.45 -24.71
N GLU A 512 23.57 10.90 -25.97
CA GLU A 512 24.07 10.11 -27.10
C GLU A 512 25.55 9.81 -26.94
N ASN A 513 26.36 10.83 -26.64
CA ASN A 513 27.78 10.67 -26.37
C ASN A 513 28.00 9.70 -25.20
N LEU A 514 27.36 9.94 -24.05
CA LEU A 514 27.54 9.12 -22.85
C LEU A 514 27.09 7.65 -23.07
N PHE A 515 25.92 7.42 -23.69
CA PHE A 515 25.40 6.07 -23.90
C PHE A 515 26.26 5.28 -24.90
N ASN A 516 26.74 5.90 -25.97
CA ASN A 516 27.64 5.24 -26.91
C ASN A 516 29.00 4.94 -26.27
N SER A 517 29.53 5.82 -25.41
CA SER A 517 30.72 5.55 -24.62
C SER A 517 30.55 4.36 -23.68
N CYS A 518 29.39 4.22 -23.03
CA CYS A 518 29.06 3.04 -22.23
C CYS A 518 29.05 1.75 -23.07
N LEU A 519 28.48 1.78 -24.29
CA LEU A 519 28.46 0.60 -25.17
C LEU A 519 29.85 0.22 -25.69
N GLN A 520 30.66 1.21 -26.06
CA GLN A 520 32.03 1.01 -26.56
C GLN A 520 32.92 0.31 -25.52
N THR A 521 32.78 0.72 -24.25
CA THR A 521 33.57 0.18 -23.12
C THR A 521 32.91 -1.04 -22.46
N GLY A 522 31.65 -1.33 -22.76
CA GLY A 522 30.85 -2.33 -22.04
C GLY A 522 30.56 -1.93 -20.58
N HIS A 523 30.72 -0.65 -20.22
CA HIS A 523 30.60 -0.18 -18.85
C HIS A 523 29.24 0.47 -18.57
N PHE A 524 28.54 -0.03 -17.55
CA PHE A 524 27.31 0.57 -17.04
C PHE A 524 27.65 1.40 -15.79
N PRO A 525 27.32 2.69 -15.73
CA PRO A 525 27.70 3.56 -14.61
C PRO A 525 27.20 3.09 -13.24
N GLN A 526 28.05 3.16 -12.22
CA GLN A 526 27.76 2.74 -10.86
C GLN A 526 26.67 3.60 -10.21
N ALA A 527 26.66 4.91 -10.48
CA ALA A 527 25.62 5.83 -10.01
C ALA A 527 24.21 5.43 -10.48
N TRP A 528 24.09 4.62 -11.54
CA TRP A 528 22.84 4.15 -12.11
C TRP A 528 22.39 2.77 -11.58
N LYS A 529 23.20 2.12 -10.73
CA LYS A 529 22.95 0.76 -10.20
C LYS A 529 22.32 0.75 -8.80
N LEU A 530 22.11 1.92 -8.19
CA LEU A 530 21.34 2.07 -6.96
C LEU A 530 19.84 2.12 -7.27
N ALA A 531 19.04 1.39 -6.50
CA ALA A 531 17.58 1.40 -6.56
C ALA A 531 16.94 1.69 -5.20
N THR A 532 15.74 2.28 -5.20
CA THR A 532 14.87 2.34 -4.01
C THR A 532 13.78 1.29 -4.14
N THR A 533 13.85 0.21 -3.38
CA THR A 533 12.82 -0.85 -3.37
C THR A 533 11.67 -0.46 -2.45
N VAL A 534 10.53 -0.11 -3.07
CA VAL A 534 9.29 0.24 -2.35
C VAL A 534 8.45 -1.01 -2.10
N ILE A 535 7.98 -1.18 -0.87
CA ILE A 535 7.13 -2.30 -0.47
C ILE A 535 5.65 -1.93 -0.64
N ILE A 536 4.90 -2.76 -1.38
CA ILE A 536 3.47 -2.56 -1.63
C ILE A 536 2.68 -3.80 -1.23
N GLN A 537 1.61 -3.63 -0.45
CA GLN A 537 0.68 -4.72 -0.11
C GLN A 537 0.07 -5.37 -1.37
N LYS A 538 0.12 -6.70 -1.49
CA LYS A 538 -0.67 -7.45 -2.48
C LYS A 538 -2.13 -7.37 -2.06
N ALA A 539 -3.05 -7.09 -2.99
CA ALA A 539 -4.47 -7.00 -2.65
C ALA A 539 -5.05 -8.34 -2.18
N ASN A 540 -6.03 -8.29 -1.28
CA ASN A 540 -6.84 -9.43 -0.81
C ASN A 540 -6.02 -10.56 -0.17
N LYS A 541 -4.96 -10.22 0.58
CA LYS A 541 -4.27 -11.20 1.43
C LYS A 541 -4.95 -11.27 2.79
N THR A 542 -5.03 -12.48 3.33
CA THR A 542 -5.67 -12.77 4.62
C THR A 542 -4.78 -12.43 5.80
N ASP A 543 -3.46 -12.57 5.62
CA ASP A 543 -2.45 -12.24 6.63
C ASP A 543 -1.38 -11.32 6.01
N TYR A 544 -1.30 -10.09 6.52
CA TYR A 544 -0.29 -9.10 6.13
C TYR A 544 0.88 -9.03 7.13
N SER A 545 0.94 -9.96 8.08
CA SER A 545 2.15 -10.18 8.88
C SER A 545 3.16 -11.09 8.20
N ASP A 546 2.75 -11.82 7.16
CA ASP A 546 3.64 -12.55 6.27
C ASP A 546 4.30 -11.57 5.28
N PRO A 547 5.65 -11.44 5.24
CA PRO A 547 6.33 -10.63 4.24
C PRO A 547 5.93 -11.00 2.79
N ALA A 548 5.57 -12.26 2.51
CA ALA A 548 5.12 -12.71 1.18
C ALA A 548 3.78 -12.10 0.75
N ALA A 549 3.03 -11.48 1.67
CA ALA A 549 1.84 -10.69 1.37
C ALA A 549 2.14 -9.34 0.71
N TYR A 550 3.41 -8.96 0.58
CA TYR A 550 3.85 -7.73 -0.07
C TYR A 550 4.54 -8.00 -1.40
N ARG A 551 4.72 -6.95 -2.21
CA ARG A 551 5.47 -6.96 -3.47
C ARG A 551 6.54 -5.87 -3.41
N PRO A 552 7.82 -6.20 -3.66
CA PRO A 552 8.87 -5.21 -3.82
C PRO A 552 8.76 -4.58 -5.22
N ILE A 553 8.97 -3.28 -5.34
CA ILE A 553 9.09 -2.58 -6.62
C ILE A 553 10.36 -1.74 -6.58
N ALA A 554 11.31 -2.05 -7.45
CA ALA A 554 12.55 -1.29 -7.57
C ALA A 554 12.30 -0.01 -8.37
N LEU A 555 12.40 1.15 -7.71
CA LEU A 555 12.44 2.44 -8.37
C LEU A 555 13.88 2.73 -8.80
N LEU A 556 14.12 2.68 -10.11
CA LEU A 556 15.42 2.93 -10.73
C LEU A 556 15.55 4.39 -11.15
N ASN A 557 16.80 4.85 -11.27
CA ASN A 557 17.13 6.18 -11.80
C ASN A 557 16.53 6.40 -13.19
N THR A 558 16.05 7.60 -13.43
CA THR A 558 15.32 7.99 -14.65
C THR A 558 16.19 7.92 -15.89
N ILE A 559 17.45 8.41 -15.82
CA ILE A 559 18.40 8.29 -16.93
C ILE A 559 18.83 6.83 -17.16
N SER A 560 19.05 6.08 -16.08
CA SER A 560 19.34 4.63 -16.12
C SER A 560 18.26 3.87 -16.89
N LYS A 561 16.98 4.05 -16.54
CA LYS A 561 15.85 3.41 -17.24
C LYS A 561 15.75 3.78 -18.72
N LEU A 562 16.13 5.01 -19.07
CA LEU A 562 16.16 5.45 -20.47
C LEU A 562 17.20 4.66 -21.25
N PHE A 563 18.41 4.51 -20.69
CA PHE A 563 19.46 3.71 -21.30
C PHE A 563 19.09 2.23 -21.38
N GLU A 564 18.57 1.66 -20.29
CA GLU A 564 18.08 0.28 -20.25
C GLU A 564 17.02 -0.01 -21.31
N ARG A 565 16.13 0.96 -21.60
CA ARG A 565 15.10 0.82 -22.64
C ARG A 565 15.69 0.75 -24.05
N ILE A 566 16.75 1.53 -24.31
CA ILE A 566 17.48 1.50 -25.58
C ILE A 566 18.20 0.17 -25.75
N ILE A 567 18.96 -0.26 -24.73
CA ILE A 567 19.63 -1.58 -24.72
C ILE A 567 18.60 -2.70 -24.92
N ASN A 568 17.46 -2.64 -24.24
CA ASN A 568 16.42 -3.63 -24.37
C ASN A 568 15.83 -3.69 -25.79
N THR A 569 15.76 -2.55 -26.48
CA THR A 569 15.30 -2.50 -27.88
C THR A 569 16.26 -3.28 -28.78
N GLN A 570 17.56 -3.01 -28.66
CA GLN A 570 18.60 -3.73 -29.42
C GLN A 570 18.64 -5.23 -29.08
N LEU A 571 18.55 -5.58 -27.79
CA LEU A 571 18.50 -6.98 -27.33
C LEU A 571 17.28 -7.71 -27.86
N THR A 572 16.11 -7.07 -27.86
CA THR A 572 14.86 -7.70 -28.35
C THR A 572 14.89 -7.88 -29.86
N GLN A 573 15.48 -6.93 -30.60
CA GLN A 573 15.67 -7.04 -32.04
C GLN A 573 16.58 -8.22 -32.40
N TRP A 574 17.72 -8.34 -31.73
CA TRP A 574 18.61 -9.50 -31.89
C TRP A 574 17.88 -10.82 -31.55
N ALA A 575 17.18 -10.88 -30.42
CA ALA A 575 16.48 -12.08 -30.00
C ALA A 575 15.36 -12.50 -30.99
N TYR A 576 14.76 -11.53 -31.70
CA TYR A 576 13.80 -11.78 -32.77
C TYR A 576 14.46 -12.35 -34.03
N GLN A 577 15.58 -11.77 -34.46
CA GLN A 577 16.34 -12.20 -35.64
C GLN A 577 16.86 -13.63 -35.46
N GLU A 578 17.46 -13.91 -34.30
CA GLU A 578 18.07 -15.21 -33.99
C GLU A 578 17.08 -16.24 -33.41
N LYS A 579 15.80 -15.87 -33.23
CA LYS A 579 14.73 -16.74 -32.69
C LYS A 579 15.10 -17.42 -31.37
N THR A 580 15.80 -16.71 -30.50
CA THR A 580 16.37 -17.26 -29.25
C THR A 580 15.35 -17.48 -28.14
N ILE A 581 14.19 -16.81 -28.23
CA ILE A 581 13.06 -16.96 -27.31
C ILE A 581 12.14 -18.09 -27.77
N ALA A 582 11.89 -19.05 -26.87
CA ALA A 582 11.02 -20.20 -27.13
C ALA A 582 9.67 -19.80 -27.73
N GLN A 583 9.18 -20.57 -28.72
CA GLN A 583 7.92 -20.29 -29.43
C GLN A 583 6.72 -20.26 -28.46
N GLY A 584 6.74 -21.09 -27.42
CA GLY A 584 5.69 -21.16 -26.39
C GLY A 584 5.67 -20.04 -25.37
N HIS A 585 6.62 -19.11 -25.42
CA HIS A 585 6.69 -18.00 -24.48
C HIS A 585 5.85 -16.81 -24.97
N PHE A 586 4.71 -16.53 -24.34
CA PHE A 586 3.79 -15.46 -24.75
C PHE A 586 3.86 -14.20 -23.88
N GLY A 587 4.44 -14.30 -22.68
CA GLY A 587 4.56 -13.17 -21.76
C GLY A 587 5.76 -12.28 -22.07
N GLY A 588 5.59 -10.96 -21.97
CA GLY A 588 6.71 -10.00 -21.99
C GLY A 588 7.45 -9.83 -23.32
N TYR A 589 7.05 -10.53 -24.38
CA TYR A 589 7.70 -10.47 -25.70
C TYR A 589 6.81 -9.72 -26.71
N PRO A 590 7.35 -8.75 -27.49
CA PRO A 590 6.55 -7.99 -28.45
C PRO A 590 5.84 -8.87 -29.48
N GLY A 591 4.61 -8.49 -29.84
CA GLY A 591 3.78 -9.21 -30.81
C GLY A 591 3.11 -10.48 -30.28
N ARG A 592 3.41 -10.91 -29.05
CA ARG A 592 2.74 -12.05 -28.39
C ARG A 592 1.85 -11.57 -27.26
N ASN A 593 0.72 -12.23 -27.04
CA ASN A 593 -0.21 -11.82 -26.00
C ASN A 593 -0.87 -12.98 -25.25
N ILE A 594 -1.46 -12.65 -24.10
CA ILE A 594 -2.09 -13.62 -23.20
C ILE A 594 -3.24 -14.40 -23.85
N LYS A 595 -3.96 -13.81 -24.82
CA LYS A 595 -5.09 -14.48 -25.48
C LYS A 595 -4.61 -15.60 -26.39
N GLU A 596 -3.46 -15.44 -27.04
CA GLU A 596 -2.87 -16.48 -27.89
C GLU A 596 -2.45 -17.69 -27.05
N ALA A 597 -1.81 -17.47 -25.90
CA ALA A 597 -1.49 -18.54 -24.96
C ALA A 597 -2.74 -19.32 -24.54
N MET A 598 -3.82 -18.59 -24.22
CA MET A 598 -5.11 -19.14 -23.84
C MET A 598 -5.74 -19.98 -24.96
N ILE A 599 -5.80 -19.44 -26.18
CA ILE A 599 -6.35 -20.12 -27.35
C ILE A 599 -5.54 -21.37 -27.70
N LEU A 600 -4.21 -21.28 -27.62
CA LEU A 600 -3.32 -22.41 -27.87
C LEU A 600 -3.59 -23.55 -26.88
N LEU A 601 -3.64 -23.27 -25.58
CA LEU A 601 -3.89 -24.28 -24.55
C LEU A 601 -5.23 -25.00 -24.81
N ASP A 602 -6.31 -24.23 -24.96
CA ASP A 602 -7.66 -24.79 -25.15
C ASP A 602 -7.78 -25.59 -26.45
N SER A 603 -7.30 -25.02 -27.56
CA SER A 603 -7.40 -25.65 -28.88
C SER A 603 -6.54 -26.91 -28.97
N TRP A 604 -5.33 -26.89 -28.39
CA TRP A 604 -4.43 -28.05 -28.40
C TRP A 604 -5.01 -29.19 -27.56
N ILE A 605 -5.53 -28.92 -26.35
CA ILE A 605 -6.17 -29.94 -25.52
C ILE A 605 -7.37 -30.55 -26.24
N LYS A 606 -8.25 -29.72 -26.81
CA LYS A 606 -9.42 -30.20 -27.56
C LYS A 606 -9.03 -31.00 -28.80
N HIS A 607 -7.94 -30.65 -29.47
CA HIS A 607 -7.41 -31.42 -30.58
C HIS A 607 -6.98 -32.82 -30.12
N LYS A 608 -6.25 -32.91 -29.00
CA LYS A 608 -5.82 -34.20 -28.44
C LYS A 608 -6.98 -35.07 -27.95
N TRP A 609 -8.05 -34.47 -27.46
CA TRP A 609 -9.28 -35.22 -27.19
C TRP A 609 -9.93 -35.81 -28.44
N LYS A 610 -9.89 -35.12 -29.59
CA LYS A 610 -10.36 -35.68 -30.87
C LYS A 610 -9.52 -36.88 -31.32
N GLU A 611 -8.23 -36.89 -30.99
CA GLU A 611 -7.34 -38.05 -31.16
C GLU A 611 -7.57 -39.17 -30.13
N LYS A 612 -8.60 -39.06 -29.28
CA LYS A 612 -8.90 -39.98 -28.16
C LYS A 612 -7.77 -40.08 -27.13
N LYS A 613 -6.96 -39.01 -26.99
CA LYS A 613 -5.92 -38.90 -25.97
C LYS A 613 -6.41 -38.15 -24.74
N VAL A 614 -5.83 -38.46 -23.59
CA VAL A 614 -5.92 -37.67 -22.36
C VAL A 614 -4.75 -36.70 -22.30
N VAL A 615 -4.90 -35.58 -21.58
CA VAL A 615 -3.83 -34.59 -21.41
C VAL A 615 -3.49 -34.40 -19.93
N ALA A 616 -2.24 -34.64 -19.57
CA ALA A 616 -1.68 -34.28 -18.27
C ALA A 616 -1.07 -32.87 -18.34
N GLY A 617 -1.41 -32.02 -17.37
CA GLY A 617 -0.94 -30.64 -17.28
C GLY A 617 -0.21 -30.38 -15.96
N LEU A 618 0.98 -29.80 -16.06
CA LEU A 618 1.77 -29.33 -14.91
C LEU A 618 1.96 -27.82 -15.00
N PHE A 619 1.34 -27.11 -14.06
CA PHE A 619 1.39 -25.66 -13.93
C PHE A 619 2.44 -25.31 -12.88
N LEU A 620 3.54 -24.68 -13.30
CA LEU A 620 4.69 -24.31 -12.47
C LEU A 620 4.70 -22.80 -12.24
N ASP A 621 5.00 -22.39 -11.00
CA ASP A 621 5.24 -21.00 -10.59
C ASP A 621 6.66 -20.92 -10.03
N VAL A 622 7.53 -20.09 -10.61
CA VAL A 622 8.91 -19.93 -10.14
C VAL A 622 8.93 -18.95 -8.96
N LYS A 623 9.44 -19.39 -7.80
CA LYS A 623 9.61 -18.53 -6.62
C LYS A 623 10.57 -17.40 -6.94
N SER A 624 10.16 -16.17 -6.63
CA SER A 624 11.04 -15.00 -6.70
C SER A 624 11.84 -14.94 -8.00
N ALA A 625 11.15 -15.11 -9.13
CA ALA A 625 11.75 -15.35 -10.44
C ALA A 625 12.86 -14.35 -10.84
N TYR A 626 12.60 -13.05 -10.71
CA TYR A 626 13.60 -12.01 -10.97
C TYR A 626 14.77 -12.04 -9.97
N PRO A 627 14.53 -12.05 -8.64
CA PRO A 627 15.60 -12.22 -7.64
C PRO A 627 16.47 -13.47 -7.80
N ALA A 628 15.93 -14.57 -8.32
CA ALA A 628 16.65 -15.84 -8.48
C ALA A 628 17.72 -15.81 -9.57
N VAL A 629 17.66 -14.87 -10.52
CA VAL A 629 18.57 -14.84 -11.67
C VAL A 629 20.02 -14.64 -11.23
N HIS A 630 20.86 -15.64 -11.49
CA HIS A 630 22.29 -15.56 -11.25
C HIS A 630 23.05 -14.94 -12.41
N ARG A 631 23.93 -13.97 -12.12
CA ARG A 631 24.68 -13.19 -13.12
C ARG A 631 25.48 -14.08 -14.06
N GLU A 632 26.39 -14.91 -13.54
CA GLU A 632 27.28 -15.70 -14.39
C GLU A 632 26.52 -16.70 -15.27
N ARG A 633 25.43 -17.26 -14.75
CA ARG A 633 24.57 -18.17 -15.50
C ARG A 633 23.86 -17.45 -16.65
N LEU A 634 23.31 -16.26 -16.39
CA LEU A 634 22.68 -15.44 -17.43
C LEU A 634 23.69 -15.05 -18.51
N ILE A 635 24.92 -14.67 -18.13
CA ILE A 635 25.95 -14.35 -19.12
C ILE A 635 26.33 -15.58 -19.95
N LYS A 636 26.49 -16.75 -19.32
CA LYS A 636 26.74 -18.01 -20.04
C LYS A 636 25.62 -18.33 -21.04
N ILE A 637 24.35 -18.09 -20.67
CA ILE A 637 23.19 -18.29 -21.56
C ILE A 637 23.20 -17.30 -22.73
N LEU A 638 23.56 -16.04 -22.51
CA LEU A 638 23.69 -15.06 -23.59
C LEU A 638 24.78 -15.47 -24.58
N GLN A 639 25.91 -15.96 -24.06
CA GLN A 639 27.03 -16.44 -24.88
C GLN A 639 26.67 -17.72 -25.65
N SER A 640 26.02 -18.69 -25.02
CA SER A 640 25.62 -19.94 -25.70
C SER A 640 24.56 -19.72 -26.79
N LYS A 641 23.84 -18.61 -26.71
CA LYS A 641 22.89 -18.15 -27.74
C LYS A 641 23.52 -17.20 -28.75
N GLU A 642 24.84 -16.96 -28.68
CA GLU A 642 25.60 -16.08 -29.58
C GLU A 642 25.14 -14.61 -29.55
N ALA A 643 24.82 -14.10 -28.36
CA ALA A 643 24.50 -12.70 -28.17
C ALA A 643 25.71 -11.79 -28.50
N PRO A 644 25.50 -10.64 -29.17
CA PRO A 644 26.57 -9.70 -29.48
C PRO A 644 27.42 -9.35 -28.27
N HIS A 645 28.74 -9.33 -28.44
CA HIS A 645 29.68 -9.12 -27.34
C HIS A 645 29.43 -7.80 -26.58
N TYR A 646 29.08 -6.72 -27.27
CA TYR A 646 28.75 -5.44 -26.63
C TYR A 646 27.53 -5.51 -25.72
N LEU A 647 26.47 -6.21 -26.13
CA LEU A 647 25.28 -6.44 -25.29
C LEU A 647 25.65 -7.29 -24.08
N THR A 648 26.39 -8.37 -24.29
CA THR A 648 26.84 -9.26 -23.21
C THR A 648 27.69 -8.50 -22.17
N ALA A 649 28.61 -7.64 -22.62
CA ALA A 649 29.45 -6.83 -21.74
C ALA A 649 28.63 -5.81 -20.93
N ILE A 650 27.79 -5.00 -21.60
CA ILE A 650 26.99 -3.98 -20.90
C ILE A 650 25.98 -4.62 -19.92
N ILE A 651 25.39 -5.78 -20.27
CA ILE A 651 24.50 -6.54 -19.39
C ILE A 651 25.28 -7.09 -18.19
N ARG A 652 26.49 -7.64 -18.38
CA ARG A 652 27.37 -8.07 -17.28
C ARG A 652 27.67 -6.91 -16.33
N SER A 653 28.01 -5.73 -16.86
CA SER A 653 28.25 -4.54 -16.04
C SER A 653 26.99 -4.04 -15.32
N PHE A 654 25.84 -4.06 -15.98
CA PHE A 654 24.52 -3.72 -15.41
C PHE A 654 24.14 -4.60 -14.21
N LEU A 655 24.50 -5.89 -14.23
CA LEU A 655 24.22 -6.85 -13.16
C LEU A 655 25.24 -6.83 -12.01
N THR A 656 26.36 -6.14 -12.18
CA THR A 656 27.48 -6.15 -11.21
C THR A 656 27.42 -4.98 -10.24
N ASN A 657 27.74 -5.22 -8.97
CA ASN A 657 27.81 -4.21 -7.89
C ASN A 657 26.51 -3.40 -7.74
N ARG A 658 25.38 -4.08 -7.87
CA ARG A 658 24.06 -3.45 -7.67
C ARG A 658 23.77 -3.28 -6.20
N SER A 659 23.01 -2.25 -5.86
CA SER A 659 22.58 -2.00 -4.49
C SER A 659 21.15 -1.48 -4.44
N THR A 660 20.49 -1.70 -3.30
CA THR A 660 19.15 -1.20 -3.05
C THR A 660 19.01 -0.72 -1.61
N GLU A 661 18.20 0.31 -1.42
CA GLU A 661 17.61 0.64 -0.13
C GLU A 661 16.15 0.17 -0.10
N ILE A 662 15.63 -0.18 1.07
CA ILE A 662 14.22 -0.58 1.26
C ILE A 662 13.44 0.62 1.79
N LYS A 663 12.35 0.99 1.10
CA LYS A 663 11.46 2.09 1.48
C LYS A 663 10.09 1.58 1.91
N MET A 664 9.73 1.92 3.14
CA MET A 664 8.46 1.55 3.79
C MET A 664 7.93 2.76 4.55
N ASP A 665 6.68 3.12 4.38
CA ASP A 665 6.06 4.26 5.06
C ASP A 665 6.87 5.57 4.82
N ASN A 666 7.41 6.17 5.88
CA ASN A 666 8.35 7.29 5.86
C ASN A 666 9.78 6.89 6.28
N PHE A 667 10.10 5.60 6.24
CA PHE A 667 11.42 5.04 6.53
C PHE A 667 12.11 4.56 5.26
N THR A 668 13.43 4.75 5.22
CA THR A 668 14.33 4.22 4.21
C THR A 668 15.49 3.55 4.94
N SER A 669 15.78 2.28 4.61
CA SER A 669 16.87 1.53 5.24
C SER A 669 18.24 2.03 4.79
N HIS A 670 19.29 1.54 5.45
CA HIS A 670 20.63 1.58 4.88
C HIS A 670 20.70 0.89 3.52
N ILE A 671 21.69 1.27 2.71
CA ILE A 671 21.98 0.67 1.41
C ILE A 671 22.43 -0.77 1.62
N LYS A 672 21.87 -1.70 0.85
CA LYS A 672 22.19 -3.12 0.86
C LYS A 672 22.71 -3.55 -0.50
N SER A 673 23.79 -4.32 -0.53
CA SER A 673 24.37 -4.87 -1.76
C SER A 673 23.54 -6.04 -2.27
N LEU A 674 23.33 -6.13 -3.58
CA LEU A 674 22.62 -7.22 -4.24
C LEU A 674 23.63 -8.16 -4.90
N GLU A 675 23.69 -9.41 -4.44
CA GLU A 675 24.56 -10.44 -5.01
C GLU A 675 24.00 -11.01 -6.32
N ARG A 676 22.68 -11.06 -6.44
CA ARG A 676 21.96 -11.67 -7.55
C ARG A 676 20.65 -10.96 -7.84
N GLY A 677 20.06 -11.32 -8.96
CA GLY A 677 18.71 -10.94 -9.31
C GLY A 677 18.59 -9.76 -10.26
N LEU A 678 17.45 -9.72 -10.93
CA LEU A 678 17.05 -8.67 -11.85
C LEU A 678 16.16 -7.64 -11.13
N PRO A 679 16.37 -6.32 -11.34
CA PRO A 679 15.53 -5.30 -10.71
C PRO A 679 14.08 -5.34 -11.23
N GLN A 680 13.11 -5.45 -10.31
CA GLN A 680 11.68 -5.46 -10.60
C GLN A 680 11.17 -4.04 -10.91
N GLY A 681 11.09 -3.68 -12.19
CA GLY A 681 10.75 -2.33 -12.65
C GLY A 681 11.65 -1.84 -13.79
N SER A 682 12.73 -2.57 -14.07
CA SER A 682 13.58 -2.37 -15.24
C SER A 682 12.88 -2.87 -16.52
N PRO A 683 12.95 -2.11 -17.63
CA PRO A 683 12.52 -2.60 -18.94
C PRO A 683 13.41 -3.74 -19.47
N LEU A 684 14.70 -3.74 -19.14
CA LEU A 684 15.68 -4.73 -19.59
C LEU A 684 15.51 -6.08 -18.89
N SER A 685 15.16 -6.06 -17.59
CA SER A 685 14.95 -7.27 -16.78
C SER A 685 13.95 -8.25 -17.39
N VAL A 686 12.92 -7.77 -18.10
CA VAL A 686 11.90 -8.67 -18.68
C VAL A 686 12.54 -9.57 -19.73
N THR A 687 13.16 -9.00 -20.76
CA THR A 687 13.80 -9.76 -21.86
C THR A 687 14.93 -10.64 -21.35
N LEU A 688 15.73 -10.17 -20.38
CA LEU A 688 16.77 -10.99 -19.76
C LEU A 688 16.21 -12.24 -19.07
N TYR A 689 15.08 -12.11 -18.37
CA TYR A 689 14.42 -13.26 -17.75
C TYR A 689 13.85 -14.23 -18.80
N LEU A 690 13.32 -13.72 -19.92
CA LEU A 690 12.84 -14.58 -21.03
C LEU A 690 13.97 -15.43 -21.61
N LEU A 691 15.16 -14.84 -21.78
CA LEU A 691 16.35 -15.56 -22.24
C LEU A 691 16.80 -16.59 -21.20
N TYR A 692 16.79 -16.18 -19.92
CA TYR A 692 17.19 -17.02 -18.79
C TYR A 692 16.35 -18.29 -18.63
N ASN A 693 15.03 -18.17 -18.79
CA ASN A 693 14.11 -19.31 -18.64
C ASN A 693 13.80 -20.05 -19.94
N SER A 694 14.44 -19.69 -21.05
CA SER A 694 14.19 -20.34 -22.35
C SER A 694 14.45 -21.84 -22.32
N ASP A 695 15.46 -22.31 -21.58
CA ASP A 695 15.83 -23.73 -21.52
C ASP A 695 14.86 -24.58 -20.66
N LEU A 696 13.94 -23.93 -19.95
CA LEU A 696 12.82 -24.61 -19.28
C LEU A 696 11.75 -25.07 -20.29
N PHE A 697 11.72 -24.48 -21.49
CA PHE A 697 10.76 -24.84 -22.53
C PHE A 697 11.21 -26.10 -23.27
N LEU A 698 10.23 -26.86 -23.73
CA LEU A 698 10.46 -28.01 -24.59
C LEU A 698 11.01 -27.55 -25.95
N PRO A 699 12.02 -28.23 -26.52
CA PRO A 699 12.66 -27.81 -27.77
C PRO A 699 11.77 -28.01 -29.01
N GLU A 700 10.74 -28.87 -28.92
CA GLU A 700 9.86 -29.14 -30.04
C GLU A 700 9.05 -27.90 -30.45
N LYS A 701 8.95 -27.67 -31.77
CA LYS A 701 8.06 -26.64 -32.31
C LYS A 701 6.61 -26.96 -31.96
N ILE A 702 5.87 -25.93 -31.56
CA ILE A 702 4.47 -26.08 -31.16
C ILE A 702 3.64 -26.36 -32.40
N LYS A 703 3.08 -27.57 -32.44
CA LYS A 703 2.18 -28.07 -33.50
C LYS A 703 1.07 -28.92 -32.88
N THR A 704 -0.02 -29.11 -33.60
CA THR A 704 -1.08 -30.04 -33.19
C THR A 704 -0.63 -31.50 -33.29
N SER A 705 0.30 -31.83 -34.20
CA SER A 705 0.82 -33.19 -34.39
C SER A 705 1.72 -33.68 -33.25
N VAL A 706 2.29 -32.78 -32.44
CA VAL A 706 3.15 -33.16 -31.30
C VAL A 706 2.31 -33.42 -30.06
N ASP A 707 2.76 -34.38 -29.25
CA ASP A 707 2.06 -34.81 -28.02
C ASP A 707 2.59 -34.12 -26.76
N ARG A 708 3.50 -33.15 -26.88
CA ARG A 708 4.07 -32.41 -25.75
C ARG A 708 4.25 -30.96 -26.17
N ILE A 709 3.77 -30.03 -25.35
CA ILE A 709 4.01 -28.59 -25.53
C ILE A 709 4.28 -27.90 -24.20
N THR A 710 5.04 -26.81 -24.25
CA THR A 710 5.22 -25.89 -23.13
C THR A 710 4.67 -24.52 -23.49
N ILE A 711 3.85 -23.96 -22.62
CA ILE A 711 3.32 -22.60 -22.72
C ILE A 711 3.81 -21.83 -21.51
N GLY A 712 4.32 -20.62 -21.71
CA GLY A 712 4.73 -19.79 -20.59
C GLY A 712 4.40 -18.32 -20.77
N TYR A 713 4.30 -17.63 -19.63
CA TYR A 713 4.02 -16.22 -19.54
C TYR A 713 4.89 -15.60 -18.44
N ILE A 714 6.04 -15.07 -18.83
CA ILE A 714 7.07 -14.61 -17.90
C ILE A 714 7.51 -15.79 -17.01
N ASP A 715 7.11 -15.81 -15.74
CA ASP A 715 7.48 -16.81 -14.72
C ASP A 715 6.48 -17.97 -14.59
N ASP A 716 5.26 -17.81 -15.11
CA ASP A 716 4.28 -18.88 -15.18
C ASP A 716 4.65 -19.83 -16.34
N VAL A 717 4.92 -21.11 -16.05
CA VAL A 717 5.23 -22.12 -17.07
C VAL A 717 4.26 -23.30 -16.96
N THR A 718 3.83 -23.83 -18.09
CA THR A 718 2.85 -24.92 -18.15
C THR A 718 3.27 -25.95 -19.17
N HIS A 719 3.50 -27.18 -18.71
CA HIS A 719 3.74 -28.33 -19.56
C HIS A 719 2.44 -29.09 -19.79
N LEU A 720 2.14 -29.43 -21.04
CA LEU A 720 0.97 -30.21 -21.44
C LEU A 720 1.43 -31.42 -22.23
N ILE A 721 1.07 -32.61 -21.76
CA ILE A 721 1.50 -33.89 -22.30
C ILE A 721 0.27 -34.73 -22.65
N ALA A 722 0.15 -35.15 -23.89
CA ALA A 722 -0.93 -35.99 -24.40
C ALA A 722 -0.48 -37.45 -24.54
N ALA A 723 -1.35 -38.39 -24.19
CA ALA A 723 -1.11 -39.81 -24.39
C ALA A 723 -2.44 -40.59 -24.48
N LYS A 724 -2.38 -41.86 -24.89
CA LYS A 724 -3.59 -42.69 -25.01
C LYS A 724 -4.18 -43.04 -23.64
N THR A 725 -3.33 -43.22 -22.63
CA THR A 725 -3.73 -43.54 -21.24
C THR A 725 -3.21 -42.49 -20.26
N GLU A 726 -3.81 -42.43 -19.07
CA GLU A 726 -3.36 -41.49 -18.03
C GLU A 726 -1.96 -41.86 -17.56
N GLU A 727 -1.68 -43.15 -17.37
CA GLU A 727 -0.39 -43.67 -16.92
C GLU A 727 0.74 -43.29 -17.89
N GLU A 728 0.50 -43.40 -19.20
CA GLU A 728 1.49 -43.01 -20.21
C GLU A 728 1.73 -41.50 -20.20
N ALA A 729 0.67 -40.70 -20.03
CA ALA A 729 0.78 -39.24 -19.92
C ALA A 729 1.56 -38.85 -18.67
N LEU A 730 1.33 -39.51 -17.54
CA LEU A 730 2.06 -39.30 -16.28
C LEU A 730 3.53 -39.67 -16.43
N ARG A 731 3.87 -40.82 -17.02
CA ARG A 731 5.26 -41.21 -17.26
C ARG A 731 6.01 -40.14 -18.07
N LYS A 732 5.43 -39.70 -19.18
CA LYS A 732 6.00 -38.61 -20.00
C LYS A 732 6.03 -37.29 -19.23
N LEU A 733 5.05 -36.99 -18.37
CA LEU A 733 5.08 -35.79 -17.54
C LEU A 733 6.23 -35.83 -16.53
N THR A 734 6.51 -36.99 -15.95
CA THR A 734 7.64 -37.20 -15.01
C THR A 734 8.98 -36.87 -15.66
N ASP A 735 9.19 -37.28 -16.92
CA ASP A 735 10.41 -36.92 -17.66
C ASP A 735 10.53 -35.39 -17.83
N THR A 736 9.42 -34.71 -18.17
CA THR A 736 9.39 -33.24 -18.32
C THR A 736 9.59 -32.52 -17.00
N SER A 737 9.03 -33.03 -15.90
CA SER A 737 9.27 -32.45 -14.58
C SER A 737 10.71 -32.63 -14.12
N THR A 738 11.34 -33.75 -14.46
CA THR A 738 12.75 -34.01 -14.14
C THR A 738 13.65 -33.01 -14.87
N HIS A 739 13.37 -32.73 -16.14
CA HIS A 739 14.02 -31.64 -16.88
C HIS A 739 13.85 -30.27 -16.19
N SER A 740 12.62 -29.98 -15.74
CA SER A 740 12.33 -28.72 -15.03
C SER A 740 13.12 -28.58 -13.72
N LEU A 741 13.21 -29.66 -12.94
CA LEU A 741 13.98 -29.69 -11.70
C LEU A 741 15.48 -29.49 -11.95
N ARG A 742 16.05 -30.17 -12.95
CA ARG A 742 17.45 -29.98 -13.38
C ARG A 742 17.72 -28.56 -13.86
N TRP A 743 16.78 -27.96 -14.60
CA TRP A 743 16.86 -26.54 -14.97
C TRP A 743 16.88 -25.64 -13.72
N GLY A 744 16.06 -25.95 -12.72
CA GLY A 744 16.07 -25.28 -11.42
C GLY A 744 17.43 -25.32 -10.74
N GLU A 745 18.04 -26.51 -10.65
CA GLU A 745 19.39 -26.72 -10.07
C GLU A 745 20.49 -25.94 -10.80
N LYS A 746 20.47 -25.95 -12.14
CA LYS A 746 21.45 -25.22 -12.96
C LYS A 746 21.31 -23.70 -12.87
N THR A 747 20.10 -23.22 -12.63
CA THR A 747 19.80 -21.78 -12.57
C THR A 747 19.73 -21.24 -11.14
N GLY A 748 19.68 -22.10 -10.12
CA GLY A 748 19.35 -21.68 -8.76
C GLY A 748 17.90 -21.22 -8.60
N SER A 749 17.01 -21.59 -9.54
CA SER A 749 15.58 -21.29 -9.49
C SER A 749 14.83 -22.38 -8.74
N GLU A 750 13.85 -21.99 -7.93
CA GLU A 750 12.96 -22.92 -7.23
C GLU A 750 11.51 -22.76 -7.69
N PHE A 751 10.74 -23.86 -7.68
CA PHE A 751 9.31 -23.82 -7.94
C PHE A 751 8.50 -23.69 -6.64
N ASP A 752 7.44 -22.87 -6.64
CA ASP A 752 6.53 -22.71 -5.51
C ASP A 752 5.61 -23.93 -5.41
N LYS A 753 6.04 -24.87 -4.57
CA LYS A 753 5.31 -26.09 -4.24
C LYS A 753 3.84 -25.85 -3.90
N ARG A 754 3.45 -24.75 -3.25
CA ARG A 754 2.04 -24.53 -2.89
C ARG A 754 1.19 -24.10 -4.08
N LYS A 755 1.81 -23.49 -5.10
CA LYS A 755 1.12 -22.99 -6.30
C LYS A 755 1.24 -23.95 -7.48
N THR A 756 2.28 -24.78 -7.51
CA THR A 756 2.43 -25.83 -8.51
C THR A 756 1.20 -26.70 -8.52
N THR A 757 0.56 -26.85 -9.67
CA THR A 757 -0.70 -27.60 -9.79
C THR A 757 -0.57 -28.66 -10.87
N PHE A 758 -0.99 -29.87 -10.56
CA PHE A 758 -1.09 -30.99 -11.50
C PHE A 758 -2.58 -31.21 -11.84
N MET A 759 -2.89 -31.38 -13.13
CA MET A 759 -4.26 -31.65 -13.61
C MET A 759 -4.27 -32.70 -14.70
N ILE A 760 -5.37 -33.44 -14.80
CA ILE A 760 -5.69 -34.29 -15.95
C ILE A 760 -6.91 -33.72 -16.66
N PHE A 761 -6.72 -33.34 -17.92
CA PHE A 761 -7.76 -32.82 -18.80
C PHE A 761 -8.37 -33.95 -19.62
N LYS A 762 -9.66 -34.20 -19.42
CA LYS A 762 -10.43 -35.19 -20.17
C LYS A 762 -11.90 -34.77 -20.29
N PRO A 763 -12.59 -35.13 -21.38
CA PRO A 763 -13.99 -34.72 -21.58
C PRO A 763 -14.97 -35.24 -20.52
N ARG A 764 -14.67 -36.38 -19.87
CA ARG A 764 -15.52 -37.03 -18.86
C ARG A 764 -14.69 -37.67 -17.75
N GLY A 765 -15.19 -37.59 -16.51
CA GLY A 765 -14.60 -38.21 -15.32
C GLY A 765 -13.43 -37.41 -14.72
N GLY A 766 -12.96 -37.83 -13.54
CA GLY A 766 -11.74 -37.35 -12.89
C GLY A 766 -10.64 -38.41 -12.89
N SER A 767 -9.39 -38.03 -12.68
CA SER A 767 -8.30 -38.99 -12.44
C SER A 767 -8.13 -39.24 -10.94
N LYS A 768 -7.71 -40.44 -10.57
CA LYS A 768 -7.27 -40.77 -9.21
C LYS A 768 -5.75 -40.98 -9.12
N LEU A 769 -5.04 -40.91 -10.26
CA LEU A 769 -3.60 -41.13 -10.29
C LEU A 769 -2.88 -39.93 -9.67
N HIS A 770 -1.95 -40.22 -8.78
CA HIS A 770 -1.11 -39.20 -8.20
C HIS A 770 0.17 -39.00 -9.03
N PHE A 771 0.73 -37.80 -8.96
CA PHE A 771 1.93 -37.40 -9.67
C PHE A 771 3.02 -36.96 -8.67
N HIS A 772 4.24 -37.46 -8.85
CA HIS A 772 5.39 -37.05 -8.04
C HIS A 772 6.13 -35.90 -8.74
N PHE A 773 6.24 -34.76 -8.06
CA PHE A 773 7.04 -33.61 -8.52
C PHE A 773 8.20 -33.42 -7.55
N GLY A 774 9.38 -33.96 -7.90
CA GLY A 774 10.46 -34.15 -6.94
C GLY A 774 10.02 -35.07 -5.82
N ASP A 775 10.24 -34.67 -4.57
CA ASP A 775 9.88 -35.46 -3.38
C ASP A 775 8.39 -35.34 -2.99
N GLU A 776 7.58 -34.58 -3.74
CA GLU A 776 6.19 -34.30 -3.37
C GLU A 776 5.17 -35.09 -4.18
N ASN A 777 4.29 -35.79 -3.47
CA ASN A 777 3.17 -36.49 -4.05
C ASN A 777 1.95 -35.55 -4.23
N ARG A 778 1.45 -35.41 -5.46
CA ARG A 778 0.36 -34.49 -5.81
C ARG A 778 -0.86 -35.21 -6.35
N LYS A 779 -2.02 -34.88 -5.76
CA LYS A 779 -3.32 -35.28 -6.28
C LYS A 779 -3.71 -34.41 -7.48
N PRO A 780 -4.42 -34.95 -8.48
CA PRO A 780 -4.88 -34.17 -9.62
C PRO A 780 -5.94 -33.17 -9.16
N ALA A 781 -5.73 -31.89 -9.48
CA ALA A 781 -6.69 -30.85 -9.19
C ALA A 781 -7.89 -30.90 -10.16
N MET A 782 -9.08 -30.66 -9.63
CA MET A 782 -10.31 -30.55 -10.45
C MET A 782 -10.42 -29.20 -11.15
N SER A 783 -9.73 -28.19 -10.64
CA SER A 783 -9.67 -26.85 -11.22
C SER A 783 -8.37 -26.15 -10.87
N THR A 784 -7.85 -25.32 -11.78
CA THR A 784 -6.73 -24.41 -11.49
C THR A 784 -6.98 -23.01 -12.04
N LYS A 785 -6.33 -22.02 -11.44
CA LYS A 785 -6.32 -20.66 -11.98
C LYS A 785 -5.05 -20.46 -12.79
N TRP A 786 -5.20 -20.19 -14.08
CA TRP A 786 -4.09 -19.99 -15.01
C TRP A 786 -4.33 -18.74 -15.87
N LEU A 787 -3.36 -17.82 -15.88
CA LEU A 787 -3.40 -16.56 -16.65
C LEU A 787 -4.69 -15.72 -16.49
N GLY A 788 -5.36 -15.85 -15.34
CA GLY A 788 -6.60 -15.14 -15.02
C GLY A 788 -7.90 -15.87 -15.35
N LEU A 789 -7.82 -17.06 -15.97
CA LEU A 789 -8.95 -17.99 -16.15
C LEU A 789 -8.93 -19.09 -15.09
N THR A 790 -10.10 -19.66 -14.80
CA THR A 790 -10.21 -20.88 -14.00
C THR A 790 -10.55 -22.02 -14.93
N LEU A 791 -9.60 -22.93 -15.12
CA LEU A 791 -9.71 -24.12 -15.95
C LEU A 791 -10.23 -25.26 -15.08
N ASP A 792 -11.23 -26.00 -15.56
CA ASP A 792 -11.65 -27.30 -15.01
C ASP A 792 -11.21 -28.43 -15.95
N THR A 793 -11.24 -29.67 -15.45
CA THR A 793 -10.76 -30.86 -16.19
C THR A 793 -11.41 -31.05 -17.55
N GLY A 794 -12.68 -30.65 -17.71
CA GLY A 794 -13.44 -30.74 -18.95
C GLY A 794 -13.47 -29.46 -19.79
N LEU A 795 -12.73 -28.41 -19.38
CA LEU A 795 -12.75 -27.07 -19.99
C LEU A 795 -14.19 -26.54 -20.19
N THR A 796 -15.05 -26.75 -19.18
CA THR A 796 -16.44 -26.25 -19.17
C THR A 796 -16.54 -24.79 -18.75
N TYR A 797 -15.53 -24.29 -18.03
CA TYR A 797 -15.38 -22.94 -17.47
C TYR A 797 -16.50 -22.54 -16.49
N GLN A 798 -17.23 -23.51 -15.95
CA GLN A 798 -18.41 -23.24 -15.12
C GLN A 798 -18.07 -22.45 -13.85
N GLN A 799 -16.98 -22.83 -13.17
CA GLN A 799 -16.48 -22.13 -11.99
C GLN A 799 -16.00 -20.72 -12.34
N HIS A 800 -15.34 -20.54 -13.49
CA HIS A 800 -14.89 -19.24 -13.97
C HIS A 800 -16.08 -18.29 -14.21
N ILE A 801 -17.12 -18.76 -14.90
CA ILE A 801 -18.34 -17.97 -15.18
C ILE A 801 -19.03 -17.54 -13.88
N ASN A 802 -19.09 -18.40 -12.87
CA ASN A 802 -19.64 -18.05 -11.56
C ASN A 802 -18.84 -16.93 -10.87
N GLN A 803 -17.51 -17.04 -10.87
CA GLN A 803 -16.62 -16.02 -10.30
C GLN A 803 -16.73 -14.68 -11.05
N LEU A 804 -16.81 -14.71 -12.39
CA LEU A 804 -17.03 -13.52 -13.22
C LEU A 804 -18.37 -12.86 -12.90
N THR A 805 -19.45 -13.64 -12.76
CA THR A 805 -20.79 -13.15 -12.43
C THR A 805 -20.81 -12.41 -11.09
N HIS A 806 -20.18 -12.99 -10.07
CA HIS A 806 -20.06 -12.36 -8.76
C HIS A 806 -19.25 -11.05 -8.83
N LYS A 807 -18.09 -11.08 -9.51
CA LYS A 807 -17.23 -9.89 -9.70
C LYS A 807 -17.94 -8.78 -10.49
N ALA A 808 -18.74 -9.14 -11.49
CA ALA A 808 -19.54 -8.22 -12.28
C ALA A 808 -20.62 -7.54 -11.43
N THR A 809 -21.37 -8.33 -10.66
CA THR A 809 -22.42 -7.84 -9.75
C THR A 809 -21.84 -6.86 -8.73
N THR A 810 -20.72 -7.23 -8.08
CA THR A 810 -20.03 -6.34 -7.14
C THR A 810 -19.54 -5.05 -7.80
N THR A 811 -19.01 -5.13 -9.03
CA THR A 811 -18.58 -3.96 -9.80
C THR A 811 -19.76 -3.06 -10.17
N LEU A 812 -20.90 -3.65 -10.54
CA LEU A 812 -22.12 -2.90 -10.85
C LEU A 812 -22.67 -2.18 -9.63
N HIS A 813 -22.73 -2.84 -8.48
CA HIS A 813 -23.13 -2.20 -7.21
C HIS A 813 -22.20 -1.03 -6.86
N GLN A 814 -20.90 -1.14 -7.13
CA GLN A 814 -19.96 -0.04 -6.95
C GLN A 814 -20.27 1.16 -7.85
N ILE A 815 -20.64 0.92 -9.13
CA ILE A 815 -21.03 1.97 -10.07
C ILE A 815 -22.36 2.61 -9.64
N GLN A 816 -23.36 1.81 -9.23
CA GLN A 816 -24.67 2.30 -8.76
C GLN A 816 -24.56 3.17 -7.49
N ARG A 817 -23.55 2.95 -6.64
CA ARG A 817 -23.28 3.83 -5.47
C ARG A 817 -22.87 5.25 -5.85
N ILE A 818 -22.42 5.47 -7.09
CA ILE A 818 -21.94 6.77 -7.59
C ILE A 818 -22.73 7.27 -8.80
N SER A 819 -23.76 6.54 -9.21
CA SER A 819 -24.65 6.89 -10.32
C SER A 819 -26.08 6.50 -9.95
N ASN A 820 -27.00 7.47 -9.93
CA ASN A 820 -28.43 7.29 -9.72
C ASN A 820 -29.18 8.31 -10.62
N LYS A 821 -30.47 8.06 -10.90
CA LYS A 821 -31.39 8.95 -11.62
C LYS A 821 -31.36 10.42 -11.15
N TYR A 822 -31.32 10.65 -9.84
CA TYR A 822 -31.46 12.01 -9.27
C TYR A 822 -30.13 12.68 -8.92
N HIS A 823 -29.06 11.90 -8.72
CA HIS A 823 -27.76 12.42 -8.32
C HIS A 823 -26.62 11.44 -8.64
N GLY A 824 -25.44 11.98 -8.90
CA GLY A 824 -24.22 11.19 -9.10
C GLY A 824 -23.47 11.62 -10.35
N LEU A 825 -22.69 10.69 -10.89
CA LEU A 825 -22.05 10.86 -12.19
C LEU A 825 -23.11 11.04 -13.28
N ASN A 826 -22.80 11.87 -14.27
CA ASN A 826 -23.64 11.99 -15.45
C ASN A 826 -23.71 10.66 -16.23
N SER A 827 -24.67 10.55 -17.15
CA SER A 827 -24.89 9.33 -17.92
C SER A 827 -23.71 8.97 -18.83
N ALA A 828 -22.95 9.95 -19.32
CA ALA A 828 -21.77 9.72 -20.16
C ALA A 828 -20.65 9.04 -19.37
N ASP A 829 -20.35 9.53 -18.17
CA ASP A 829 -19.32 9.00 -17.27
C ASP A 829 -19.71 7.63 -16.71
N THR A 830 -20.99 7.45 -16.39
CA THR A 830 -21.53 6.15 -15.98
C THR A 830 -21.38 5.12 -17.11
N ARG A 831 -21.74 5.50 -18.35
CA ARG A 831 -21.57 4.67 -19.54
C ARG A 831 -20.10 4.37 -19.80
N LEU A 832 -19.20 5.34 -19.58
CA LEU A 832 -17.76 5.14 -19.66
C LEU A 832 -17.31 4.05 -18.69
N LEU A 833 -17.65 4.15 -17.40
CA LEU A 833 -17.28 3.14 -16.40
C LEU A 833 -17.83 1.75 -16.74
N ILE A 834 -19.06 1.66 -17.24
CA ILE A 834 -19.63 0.39 -17.71
C ILE A 834 -18.78 -0.18 -18.86
N LYS A 835 -18.52 0.62 -19.90
CA LYS A 835 -17.77 0.19 -21.10
C LYS A 835 -16.31 -0.16 -20.82
N THR A 836 -15.63 0.57 -19.93
CA THR A 836 -14.18 0.45 -19.72
C THR A 836 -13.79 -0.32 -18.46
N VAL A 837 -14.72 -0.55 -17.53
CA VAL A 837 -14.45 -1.30 -16.27
C VAL A 837 -15.28 -2.56 -16.19
N LEU A 838 -16.60 -2.48 -16.35
CA LEU A 838 -17.49 -3.62 -16.19
C LEU A 838 -17.30 -4.63 -17.33
N PHE A 839 -17.46 -4.20 -18.59
CA PHE A 839 -17.36 -5.13 -19.74
C PHE A 839 -15.98 -5.78 -19.87
N PRO A 840 -14.84 -5.07 -19.76
CA PRO A 840 -13.54 -5.73 -19.87
C PRO A 840 -13.29 -6.75 -18.75
N ARG A 841 -13.87 -6.54 -17.56
CA ARG A 841 -13.80 -7.54 -16.47
C ARG A 841 -14.65 -8.77 -16.76
N MET A 842 -15.80 -8.60 -17.41
CA MET A 842 -16.74 -9.69 -17.73
C MET A 842 -16.32 -10.49 -18.94
N LEU A 843 -15.80 -9.83 -19.98
CA LEU A 843 -15.47 -10.43 -21.27
C LEU A 843 -14.01 -10.93 -21.33
N PHE A 844 -13.28 -10.84 -20.21
CA PHE A 844 -11.91 -11.32 -20.15
C PHE A 844 -11.86 -12.83 -20.45
N GLY A 845 -11.07 -13.22 -21.46
CA GLY A 845 -10.98 -14.60 -21.94
C GLY A 845 -12.25 -15.14 -22.60
N GLY A 846 -13.22 -14.28 -22.94
CA GLY A 846 -14.52 -14.67 -23.52
C GLY A 846 -14.42 -15.55 -24.75
N VAL A 847 -13.35 -15.40 -25.54
CA VAL A 847 -13.05 -16.22 -26.73
C VAL A 847 -13.03 -17.73 -26.42
N LEU A 848 -12.74 -18.15 -25.19
CA LEU A 848 -12.70 -19.57 -24.81
C LEU A 848 -14.02 -20.06 -24.20
N TRP A 849 -14.51 -19.33 -23.21
CA TRP A 849 -15.59 -19.79 -22.37
C TRP A 849 -16.98 -19.39 -22.89
N LEU A 850 -17.10 -18.48 -23.86
CA LEU A 850 -18.36 -18.17 -24.54
C LEU A 850 -18.55 -19.10 -25.74
N ASN A 851 -19.17 -20.25 -25.50
CA ASN A 851 -19.47 -21.26 -26.52
C ASN A 851 -20.94 -21.70 -26.40
N GLU A 852 -21.44 -22.49 -27.35
CA GLU A 852 -22.86 -22.88 -27.38
C GLU A 852 -23.35 -23.55 -26.08
N ARG A 853 -22.47 -24.24 -25.33
CA ARG A 853 -22.85 -24.86 -24.04
C ARG A 853 -23.04 -23.83 -22.93
N SER A 854 -22.20 -22.79 -22.88
CA SER A 854 -22.25 -21.78 -21.82
C SER A 854 -23.14 -20.58 -22.18
N LYS A 855 -23.41 -20.37 -23.46
CA LYS A 855 -24.15 -19.24 -24.04
C LYS A 855 -25.49 -18.97 -23.34
N PRO A 856 -26.37 -19.95 -23.03
CA PRO A 856 -27.63 -19.65 -22.33
C PRO A 856 -27.40 -19.03 -20.95
N LYS A 857 -26.46 -19.59 -20.18
CA LYS A 857 -26.11 -19.12 -18.84
C LYS A 857 -25.45 -17.75 -18.89
N VAL A 858 -24.51 -17.57 -19.81
CA VAL A 858 -23.82 -16.29 -20.00
C VAL A 858 -24.81 -15.21 -20.44
N ASN A 859 -25.69 -15.49 -21.41
CA ASN A 859 -26.72 -14.56 -21.85
C ASN A 859 -27.65 -14.18 -20.70
N LYS A 860 -28.09 -15.13 -19.87
CA LYS A 860 -28.91 -14.82 -18.68
C LYS A 860 -28.17 -13.88 -17.73
N THR A 861 -26.90 -14.16 -17.42
CA THR A 861 -26.08 -13.29 -16.57
C THR A 861 -25.86 -11.91 -17.19
N LEU A 862 -25.48 -11.86 -18.47
CA LEU A 862 -25.26 -10.62 -19.19
C LEU A 862 -26.54 -9.80 -19.25
N GLN A 863 -27.68 -10.41 -19.56
CA GLN A 863 -28.98 -9.74 -19.60
C GLN A 863 -29.34 -9.16 -18.22
N LEU A 864 -29.12 -9.90 -17.13
CA LEU A 864 -29.34 -9.36 -15.78
C LEU A 864 -28.45 -8.16 -15.48
N VAL A 865 -27.17 -8.23 -15.86
CA VAL A 865 -26.22 -7.12 -15.69
C VAL A 865 -26.57 -5.94 -16.59
N PHE A 866 -26.91 -6.17 -17.85
CA PHE A 866 -27.32 -5.16 -18.83
C PHE A 866 -28.62 -4.48 -18.39
N ASN A 867 -29.64 -5.25 -18.00
CA ASN A 867 -30.90 -4.71 -17.49
C ASN A 867 -30.66 -3.83 -16.26
N LYS A 868 -29.82 -4.27 -15.32
CA LYS A 868 -29.48 -3.50 -14.13
C LYS A 868 -28.56 -2.30 -14.41
N ALA A 869 -27.76 -2.34 -15.47
CA ALA A 869 -26.90 -1.24 -15.90
C ALA A 869 -27.65 -0.19 -16.73
N ALA A 870 -28.66 -0.62 -17.50
CA ALA A 870 -29.50 0.23 -18.33
C ALA A 870 -30.62 0.93 -17.54
N ARG A 871 -31.03 0.35 -16.40
CA ARG A 871 -31.97 0.98 -15.47
C ARG A 871 -31.20 1.94 -14.55
N PRO A 872 -31.40 3.27 -14.64
CA PRO A 872 -30.90 4.16 -13.60
C PRO A 872 -31.60 3.75 -12.29
N THR A 873 -30.82 3.33 -11.29
CA THR A 873 -31.34 2.98 -9.98
C THR A 873 -32.09 4.19 -9.42
N SER A 874 -33.34 3.97 -9.02
CA SER A 874 -34.20 4.92 -8.29
C SER A 874 -33.55 5.34 -6.99
#